data_AF-A0A959F4K4-F1
#
_entry.id   AF-A0A959F4K4-F1
#
_cell.length_a   1.000
_cell.length_b   1.000
_cell.length_c   1.000
_cell.angle_alpha   90.00
_cell.angle_beta   90.00
_cell.angle_gamma   90.00
#
_symmetry.space_group_name_H-M   'P 1'
#
loop_
_entity.id
_entity.type
_entity.pdbx_description
1 polymer ?
#
loop_
_entity_poly.entity_id
_entity_poly.type
_entity_poly.pdbx_seq_one_letter_code
_entity_poly.pdbx_strand_id
1 'polypeptide(L)'
;MTKVKTPSKKKVATSGMRNVMAFPRMKEFYEALVDRLHMVLDRFYLEEEFTFFLNALPRNHEVGAQIQVPRFQGVKLIYGGIAKQRELLEKCEKESRIIELDDAWNSLDISSNLDLDIEKRLAVSSDLYTQFAAGVFSVKDVKAGTMTSYFEKVVKLTDKTRDIYPNQEQIREHEILKYFNLIQDYCYFSVPLIQFAEFDGVVHIVLHEKDLKTFGEFNSKGEFQVTNKKQVGNLIKQFSVEYEGLILDWDIVEGDKWKERSLKALIDKAFDPELYNRLDTNPILHELNYKDYYQKHKGYFYKRFEYSSEMPLVVKDQYRRIAIMSILIDSFAHNISAHSLTALEWSFKQRGELLKKLESSTSDEQQDLLKKIEGLPLMPNNNHLDNEIHPFLRFMLDKGAFWTGLTRETNFGGKISSLFSVLWYNFVNNPLYLGTIAFSEGIRMIRIRITILAPQQPEAGILYKKRVKLDGEFATIDLSHMYHDEESKDEERISKYVTKGKEYKDIKKEMMRFRAFFPGGVVGQHAFFTILENEIRNVKHFGEKALKDMRKNGLTLNISLEEDTYAQKKHETKYYKIGVWIKHKVKIDEELLRVRLDKLWGDIITDKSYRPRLGGIFQDKVCAGMLFNNEFSSIQDLTSDRSKRFYPYIKVGCSTADDLQKNDLIEEFEISARRFYHKEDNKVSLPFFQKSFQPQYGYYKKFFHLWKGEEIYHAKSVEDIDNPWENLARFSFIYLPLNSPVTHFQKLREKGIIRIIDRPAKDQLSAYRSWLSIWLKDKVQEKIVFSVKKQPASVLLYKNGKAIYFPEEELPKLNGKSHKIPLVHGHGERDAQRGIVRIRQHGIFRRYFCEGQAPEDAEMPENKAIELFEVLNTRICMFDNRIANRIATSGTDVYQDKLNCVIHKEEKKLWQQEKTTGFHRYHFLVVHLSFIESFTDRNGRKKYHEDNIKEFIREEVIKDWKVEKNFMLVITTGRGRTAWWENLNPIHKKRLIDLPAEEEQGDPQDASLPYSSFVTFRPVESLIAAVENSLSMKDDLELKYRLVKVLFGS
;
A
#
# COMPACT_ATOMS: atom_id res chain seq x y z
N MET A 1 6.84 87.70 -24.74
CA MET A 1 7.48 86.40 -25.02
C MET A 1 7.22 85.45 -23.85
N THR A 2 6.10 84.74 -23.91
CA THR A 2 5.67 83.73 -22.92
C THR A 2 6.16 82.36 -23.40
N LYS A 3 7.11 81.75 -22.69
CA LYS A 3 7.64 80.42 -23.00
C LYS A 3 6.75 79.33 -22.40
N VAL A 4 6.17 78.53 -23.29
CA VAL A 4 5.41 77.31 -23.05
C VAL A 4 6.26 76.28 -22.29
N LYS A 5 5.75 75.76 -21.17
CA LYS A 5 6.28 74.57 -20.48
C LYS A 5 5.63 73.32 -21.07
N THR A 6 6.46 72.47 -21.66
CA THR A 6 6.13 71.11 -22.11
C THR A 6 5.82 70.20 -20.92
N PRO A 7 4.85 69.25 -21.01
CA PRO A 7 4.55 68.33 -19.93
C PRO A 7 5.61 67.21 -19.84
N SER A 8 5.99 66.88 -18.60
CA SER A 8 6.95 65.84 -18.26
C SER A 8 6.45 64.45 -18.66
N LYS A 9 7.23 63.74 -19.49
CA LYS A 9 7.06 62.30 -19.74
C LYS A 9 7.22 61.51 -18.43
N LYS A 10 6.12 60.94 -17.91
CA LYS A 10 6.19 59.86 -16.91
C LYS A 10 6.91 58.65 -17.55
N LYS A 11 7.94 58.13 -16.87
CA LYS A 11 8.60 56.86 -17.23
C LYS A 11 7.55 55.75 -17.24
N VAL A 12 7.24 55.22 -18.42
CA VAL A 12 6.52 53.95 -18.58
C VAL A 12 7.48 52.85 -18.15
N ALA A 13 7.06 52.00 -17.21
CA ALA A 13 7.86 50.88 -16.71
C ALA A 13 8.12 49.90 -17.87
N THR A 14 9.39 49.78 -18.27
CA THR A 14 9.85 48.89 -19.33
C THR A 14 10.17 47.51 -18.76
N SER A 15 9.29 46.55 -19.09
CA SER A 15 9.42 45.08 -19.09
C SER A 15 8.48 44.36 -18.11
N GLY A 16 7.30 43.99 -18.60
CA GLY A 16 6.39 43.09 -17.89
C GLY A 16 5.86 42.06 -18.87
N MET A 17 6.55 40.93 -19.02
CA MET A 17 5.94 39.72 -19.59
C MET A 17 5.21 39.00 -18.45
N ARG A 18 3.97 38.54 -18.70
CA ARG A 18 3.20 37.68 -17.82
C ARG A 18 3.34 36.24 -18.31
N ASN A 19 3.68 35.33 -17.41
CA ASN A 19 3.62 33.90 -17.70
C ASN A 19 2.15 33.45 -17.64
N VAL A 20 1.57 33.09 -18.77
CA VAL A 20 0.26 32.44 -18.86
C VAL A 20 0.47 30.93 -18.79
N MET A 21 -0.32 30.29 -17.95
CA MET A 21 -0.26 28.85 -17.69
C MET A 21 -0.80 28.04 -18.87
N ALA A 22 -0.11 26.94 -19.21
CA ALA A 22 -0.59 25.91 -20.12
C ALA A 22 -1.65 25.02 -19.43
N PHE A 23 -2.67 24.59 -20.17
CA PHE A 23 -3.68 23.64 -19.69
C PHE A 23 -3.61 22.35 -20.49
N PRO A 24 -3.47 21.17 -19.85
CA PRO A 24 -3.82 19.93 -20.53
C PRO A 24 -5.33 19.97 -20.82
N ARG A 25 -5.75 19.50 -22.01
CA ARG A 25 -7.17 19.45 -22.38
C ARG A 25 -7.85 20.83 -22.31
N MET A 26 -7.15 21.84 -22.85
CA MET A 26 -7.59 23.26 -22.84
C MET A 26 -8.98 23.46 -23.46
N LYS A 27 -9.32 22.68 -24.49
CA LYS A 27 -10.63 22.76 -25.15
C LYS A 27 -11.74 22.40 -24.17
N GLU A 28 -11.58 21.27 -23.47
CA GLU A 28 -12.54 20.81 -22.46
C GLU A 28 -12.64 21.75 -21.26
N PHE A 29 -11.54 22.42 -20.91
CA PHE A 29 -11.55 23.44 -19.86
C PHE A 29 -12.44 24.63 -20.23
N TYR A 30 -12.26 25.19 -21.44
CA TYR A 30 -13.07 26.33 -21.87
C TYR A 30 -14.52 25.93 -22.16
N GLU A 31 -14.78 24.70 -22.61
CA GLU A 31 -16.14 24.16 -22.71
C GLU A 31 -16.83 24.14 -21.35
N ALA A 32 -16.17 23.61 -20.31
CA ALA A 32 -16.69 23.61 -18.95
C ALA A 32 -16.88 25.02 -18.38
N LEU A 33 -16.00 25.95 -18.73
CA LEU A 33 -16.14 27.35 -18.33
C LEU A 33 -17.36 28.01 -18.98
N VAL A 34 -17.55 27.83 -20.29
CA VAL A 34 -18.73 28.37 -21.00
C VAL A 34 -20.02 27.88 -20.35
N ASP A 35 -20.10 26.59 -20.01
CA ASP A 35 -21.26 26.02 -19.33
C ASP A 35 -21.55 26.67 -17.97
N ARG A 36 -20.51 26.90 -17.15
CA ARG A 36 -20.64 27.58 -15.84
C ARG A 36 -21.06 29.04 -15.99
N LEU A 37 -20.45 29.78 -16.92
CA LEU A 37 -20.80 31.19 -17.16
C LEU A 37 -22.21 31.34 -17.72
N HIS A 38 -22.64 30.43 -18.59
CA HIS A 38 -24.02 30.37 -19.09
C HIS A 38 -25.01 30.20 -17.92
N MET A 39 -24.77 29.23 -17.03
CA MET A 39 -25.62 29.01 -15.86
C MET A 39 -25.70 30.25 -14.95
N VAL A 40 -24.59 31.00 -14.79
CA VAL A 40 -24.59 32.25 -14.00
C VAL A 40 -25.50 33.30 -14.64
N LEU A 41 -25.40 33.49 -15.95
CA LEU A 41 -26.21 34.47 -16.69
C LEU A 41 -27.70 34.10 -16.64
N ASP A 42 -28.03 32.87 -17.02
CA ASP A 42 -29.40 32.32 -17.08
C ASP A 42 -30.10 32.36 -15.72
N ARG A 43 -29.40 32.01 -14.64
CA ARG A 43 -30.04 31.88 -13.32
C ARG A 43 -30.19 33.19 -12.56
N PHE A 44 -29.32 34.17 -12.82
CA PHE A 44 -29.18 35.34 -11.94
C PHE A 44 -29.34 36.70 -12.62
N TYR A 45 -29.21 36.79 -13.95
CA TYR A 45 -29.15 38.10 -14.62
C TYR A 45 -30.06 38.26 -15.83
N LEU A 46 -30.28 37.20 -16.61
CA LEU A 46 -30.97 37.27 -17.89
C LEU A 46 -32.25 36.44 -17.83
N GLU A 47 -33.35 37.00 -18.35
CA GLU A 47 -34.65 36.33 -18.42
C GLU A 47 -35.03 35.98 -19.87
N GLU A 48 -34.51 36.72 -20.85
CA GLU A 48 -34.74 36.49 -22.27
C GLU A 48 -33.64 35.58 -22.87
N GLU A 49 -33.85 35.10 -24.11
CA GLU A 49 -32.82 34.34 -24.84
C GLU A 49 -31.51 35.14 -24.96
N PHE A 50 -30.38 34.46 -24.80
CA PHE A 50 -29.06 35.08 -24.89
C PHE A 50 -28.01 34.09 -25.40
N THR A 51 -26.85 34.63 -25.78
CA THR A 51 -25.63 33.85 -26.00
C THR A 51 -24.42 34.69 -25.67
N PHE A 52 -23.22 34.12 -25.70
CA PHE A 52 -22.00 34.91 -25.55
C PHE A 52 -20.80 34.26 -26.22
N PHE A 53 -19.88 35.10 -26.68
CA PHE A 53 -18.56 34.66 -27.14
C PHE A 53 -17.51 34.89 -26.06
N LEU A 54 -16.75 33.85 -25.72
CA LEU A 54 -15.63 33.94 -24.80
C LEU A 54 -14.32 34.13 -25.56
N ASN A 55 -13.71 35.30 -25.38
CA ASN A 55 -12.37 35.60 -25.89
C ASN A 55 -11.36 35.52 -24.73
N ALA A 56 -10.49 34.52 -24.73
CA ALA A 56 -9.54 34.26 -23.65
C ALA A 56 -8.09 34.44 -24.09
N LEU A 57 -7.17 34.56 -23.13
CA LEU A 57 -5.74 34.55 -23.41
C LEU A 57 -5.31 33.20 -24.02
N PRO A 58 -4.33 33.22 -24.94
CA PRO A 58 -3.80 32.01 -25.54
C PRO A 58 -3.04 31.21 -24.50
N ARG A 59 -3.24 29.88 -24.51
CA ARG A 59 -2.58 28.94 -23.59
C ARG A 59 -1.94 27.82 -24.40
N ASN A 60 -0.82 27.26 -23.94
CA ASN A 60 -0.19 26.14 -24.65
C ASN A 60 -0.89 24.82 -24.29
N HIS A 61 -0.84 23.87 -25.23
CA HIS A 61 -1.22 22.47 -25.07
C HIS A 61 -0.05 21.58 -24.63
N GLU A 62 1.20 22.02 -24.84
CA GLU A 62 2.39 21.26 -24.44
C GLU A 62 2.70 21.37 -22.95
N VAL A 63 2.87 20.20 -22.32
CA VAL A 63 3.18 20.04 -20.90
C VAL A 63 4.54 20.69 -20.59
N GLY A 64 4.58 21.61 -19.63
CA GLY A 64 5.82 22.25 -19.15
C GLY A 64 6.26 23.53 -19.86
N ALA A 65 5.57 23.96 -20.93
CA ALA A 65 5.86 25.19 -21.64
C ALA A 65 5.05 26.38 -21.07
N GLN A 66 5.73 27.45 -20.63
CA GLN A 66 5.08 28.71 -20.23
C GLN A 66 4.97 29.64 -21.45
N ILE A 67 3.76 30.16 -21.73
CA ILE A 67 3.60 31.24 -22.71
C ILE A 67 3.85 32.56 -22.00
N GLN A 68 4.76 33.37 -22.51
CA GLN A 68 4.94 34.74 -22.08
C GLN A 68 4.09 35.65 -22.94
N VAL A 69 3.09 36.30 -22.34
CA VAL A 69 2.33 37.35 -23.01
C VAL A 69 2.77 38.70 -22.48
N PRO A 70 2.85 39.75 -23.31
CA PRO A 70 3.01 41.11 -22.82
C PRO A 70 1.93 41.42 -21.76
N ARG A 71 2.31 42.08 -20.67
CA ARG A 71 1.37 42.51 -19.61
C ARG A 71 0.77 43.89 -19.91
N PHE A 72 1.39 44.67 -20.81
CA PHE A 72 1.09 46.08 -21.07
C PHE A 72 1.05 46.45 -22.57
N GLN A 73 1.04 45.47 -23.47
CA GLN A 73 0.95 45.66 -24.92
C GLN A 73 -0.10 44.70 -25.49
N GLY A 74 -0.68 45.01 -26.65
CA GLY A 74 -1.76 44.21 -27.24
C GLY A 74 -1.44 42.71 -27.31
N VAL A 75 -2.37 41.88 -26.84
CA VAL A 75 -2.27 40.41 -26.88
C VAL A 75 -3.36 39.86 -27.81
N LYS A 76 -3.00 38.84 -28.59
CA LYS A 76 -3.94 38.10 -29.43
C LYS A 76 -4.79 37.18 -28.54
N LEU A 77 -6.08 37.46 -28.41
CA LEU A 77 -7.04 36.58 -27.74
C LEU A 77 -7.51 35.47 -28.68
N ILE A 78 -7.92 34.34 -28.10
CA ILE A 78 -8.49 33.17 -28.77
C ILE A 78 -9.95 32.97 -28.36
N TYR A 79 -10.74 32.34 -29.23
CA TYR A 79 -12.09 31.90 -28.84
C TYR A 79 -12.01 30.65 -27.98
N GLY A 80 -12.64 30.69 -26.80
CA GLY A 80 -12.72 29.58 -25.86
C GLY A 80 -14.10 28.92 -25.87
N GLY A 81 -14.14 27.58 -25.86
CA GLY A 81 -15.38 26.83 -25.59
C GLY A 81 -16.41 26.84 -26.74
N ILE A 82 -15.95 27.05 -27.99
CA ILE A 82 -16.80 27.14 -29.18
C ILE A 82 -17.74 25.93 -29.35
N ALA A 83 -17.26 24.71 -29.10
CA ALA A 83 -18.10 23.52 -29.23
C ALA A 83 -19.28 23.53 -28.25
N LYS A 84 -19.06 23.98 -27.01
CA LYS A 84 -20.12 24.09 -26.00
C LYS A 84 -21.06 25.26 -26.31
N GLN A 85 -20.54 26.39 -26.77
CA GLN A 85 -21.37 27.51 -27.21
C GLN A 85 -22.30 27.11 -28.37
N ARG A 86 -21.78 26.35 -29.33
CA ARG A 86 -22.56 25.78 -30.42
C ARG A 86 -23.64 24.83 -29.91
N GLU A 87 -23.30 23.93 -28.99
CA GLU A 87 -24.26 23.01 -28.37
C GLU A 87 -25.42 23.77 -27.69
N LEU A 88 -25.13 24.87 -27.00
CA LEU A 88 -26.13 25.69 -26.32
C LEU A 88 -27.06 26.42 -27.32
N LEU A 89 -26.53 26.89 -28.46
CA LEU A 89 -27.32 27.56 -29.50
C LEU A 89 -28.10 26.59 -30.41
N GLU A 90 -27.48 25.49 -30.84
CA GLU A 90 -28.08 24.50 -31.74
C GLU A 90 -28.91 23.42 -31.02
N LYS A 91 -28.93 23.44 -29.68
CA LYS A 91 -29.55 22.43 -28.79
C LYS A 91 -28.81 21.07 -28.81
N CYS A 92 -28.83 20.33 -27.70
CA CYS A 92 -27.97 19.16 -27.43
C CYS A 92 -28.12 17.94 -28.38
N GLU A 93 -29.03 17.93 -29.33
CA GLU A 93 -29.33 16.74 -30.15
C GLU A 93 -28.50 16.71 -31.44
N LYS A 94 -27.97 15.53 -31.82
CA LYS A 94 -27.17 15.39 -33.05
C LYS A 94 -27.93 15.75 -34.33
N GLU A 95 -29.26 15.68 -34.27
CA GLU A 95 -30.19 15.94 -35.37
C GLU A 95 -30.46 17.44 -35.55
N SER A 96 -30.12 18.28 -34.57
CA SER A 96 -30.28 19.74 -34.63
C SER A 96 -29.01 20.48 -35.10
N ARG A 97 -27.98 19.74 -35.55
CA ARG A 97 -26.74 20.33 -36.09
C ARG A 97 -27.01 21.06 -37.40
N ILE A 98 -26.62 22.32 -37.45
CA ILE A 98 -26.83 23.21 -38.61
C ILE A 98 -25.59 23.20 -39.50
N ILE A 99 -25.69 22.53 -40.65
CA ILE A 99 -24.54 22.31 -41.55
C ILE A 99 -24.07 23.63 -42.17
N GLU A 100 -24.99 24.57 -42.44
CA GLU A 100 -24.69 25.88 -43.02
C GLU A 100 -23.78 26.74 -42.12
N LEU A 101 -23.75 26.46 -40.81
CA LEU A 101 -22.91 27.16 -39.84
C LEU A 101 -21.58 26.45 -39.56
N ASP A 102 -21.34 25.25 -40.12
CA ASP A 102 -20.11 24.49 -39.87
C ASP A 102 -18.85 25.29 -40.23
N ASP A 103 -18.85 25.97 -41.37
CA ASP A 103 -17.71 26.79 -41.79
C ASP A 103 -17.46 27.98 -40.85
N ALA A 104 -18.54 28.61 -40.35
CA ALA A 104 -18.44 29.72 -39.41
C ALA A 104 -17.90 29.27 -38.05
N TRP A 105 -18.43 28.17 -37.50
CA TRP A 105 -17.98 27.59 -36.24
C TRP A 105 -16.54 27.06 -36.32
N ASN A 106 -16.20 26.32 -37.38
CA ASN A 106 -14.85 25.80 -37.60
C ASN A 106 -13.85 26.94 -37.78
N SER A 107 -14.23 28.03 -38.45
CA SER A 107 -13.37 29.21 -38.62
C SER A 107 -13.05 29.88 -37.28
N LEU A 108 -14.00 29.96 -36.35
CA LEU A 108 -13.75 30.47 -35.00
C LEU A 108 -12.87 29.50 -34.19
N ASP A 109 -13.10 28.18 -34.29
CA ASP A 109 -12.31 27.14 -33.60
C ASP A 109 -10.85 27.09 -34.14
N ILE A 110 -10.64 27.21 -35.46
CA ILE A 110 -9.31 27.16 -36.12
C ILE A 110 -8.53 28.47 -35.93
N SER A 111 -9.21 29.61 -35.80
CA SER A 111 -8.56 30.92 -35.54
C SER A 111 -7.75 30.97 -34.24
N SER A 112 -7.93 29.97 -33.37
CA SER A 112 -7.14 29.73 -32.16
C SER A 112 -5.74 29.15 -32.41
N ASN A 113 -5.44 28.63 -33.62
CA ASN A 113 -4.24 27.82 -33.93
C ASN A 113 -3.25 28.42 -34.95
N LEU A 114 -3.47 29.63 -35.48
CA LEU A 114 -2.62 30.21 -36.56
C LEU A 114 -1.86 31.45 -36.10
N ASP A 115 -0.52 31.43 -36.23
CA ASP A 115 0.40 32.58 -36.15
C ASP A 115 0.25 33.48 -37.40
N LEU A 116 -0.87 34.21 -37.49
CA LEU A 116 -1.07 35.24 -38.51
C LEU A 116 -0.91 36.64 -37.89
N ASP A 117 -0.24 37.50 -38.67
CA ASP A 117 0.28 38.85 -38.41
C ASP A 117 -0.59 39.78 -37.54
N ILE A 118 0.12 40.62 -36.78
CA ILE A 118 -0.29 41.28 -35.53
C ILE A 118 -1.31 42.44 -35.70
N GLU A 119 -1.63 42.92 -36.90
CA GLU A 119 -2.12 44.31 -36.98
C GLU A 119 -3.64 44.57 -37.04
N LYS A 120 -4.53 43.59 -37.08
CA LYS A 120 -5.98 43.90 -37.20
C LYS A 120 -6.88 42.88 -36.50
N ARG A 121 -7.31 43.13 -35.25
CA ARG A 121 -8.39 42.36 -34.59
C ARG A 121 -9.24 43.19 -33.61
N LEU A 122 -10.51 42.78 -33.48
CA LEU A 122 -11.62 43.25 -32.60
C LEU A 122 -11.31 44.45 -31.69
N ALA A 123 -11.84 45.62 -32.07
CA ALA A 123 -11.61 46.88 -31.36
C ALA A 123 -12.10 46.88 -29.90
N VAL A 124 -13.06 46.02 -29.53
CA VAL A 124 -13.65 46.01 -28.19
C VAL A 124 -12.78 45.25 -27.19
N SER A 125 -12.40 44.00 -27.49
CA SER A 125 -11.63 43.15 -26.56
C SER A 125 -10.20 43.65 -26.38
N SER A 126 -9.57 44.11 -27.46
CA SER A 126 -8.21 44.66 -27.44
C SER A 126 -8.14 45.98 -26.64
N ASP A 127 -9.16 46.83 -26.78
CA ASP A 127 -9.24 48.07 -26.01
C ASP A 127 -9.51 47.80 -24.52
N LEU A 128 -10.40 46.85 -24.18
CA LEU A 128 -10.63 46.44 -22.80
C LEU A 128 -9.36 45.88 -22.15
N TYR A 129 -8.63 45.02 -22.84
CA TYR A 129 -7.33 44.53 -22.38
C TYR A 129 -6.35 45.68 -22.13
N THR A 130 -6.23 46.61 -23.10
CA THR A 130 -5.29 47.74 -23.02
C THR A 130 -5.62 48.68 -21.86
N GLN A 131 -6.90 49.00 -21.67
CA GLN A 131 -7.37 49.85 -20.58
C GLN A 131 -7.21 49.19 -19.21
N PHE A 132 -7.49 47.88 -19.11
CA PHE A 132 -7.26 47.11 -17.88
C PHE A 132 -5.77 47.07 -17.53
N ALA A 133 -4.93 46.74 -18.51
CA ALA A 133 -3.48 46.67 -18.36
C ALA A 133 -2.85 48.03 -17.99
N ALA A 134 -3.34 49.11 -18.58
CA ALA A 134 -2.90 50.48 -18.27
C ALA A 134 -3.41 50.99 -16.90
N GLY A 135 -4.31 50.25 -16.24
CA GLY A 135 -4.86 50.64 -14.94
C GLY A 135 -5.80 51.85 -15.01
N VAL A 136 -6.50 52.03 -16.13
CA VAL A 136 -7.45 53.14 -16.34
C VAL A 136 -8.90 52.67 -16.42
N PHE A 137 -9.15 51.37 -16.47
CA PHE A 137 -10.47 50.76 -16.57
C PHE A 137 -11.18 50.64 -15.22
N SER A 138 -12.46 51.03 -15.16
CA SER A 138 -13.37 50.90 -14.01
C SER A 138 -14.73 50.31 -14.42
N VAL A 139 -15.61 50.01 -13.46
CA VAL A 139 -16.91 49.35 -13.75
C VAL A 139 -17.79 50.18 -14.70
N LYS A 140 -17.70 51.51 -14.65
CA LYS A 140 -18.44 52.41 -15.54
C LYS A 140 -17.96 52.40 -17.00
N ASP A 141 -16.76 51.86 -17.26
CA ASP A 141 -16.13 51.88 -18.58
C ASP A 141 -16.45 50.61 -19.39
N VAL A 142 -17.25 49.70 -18.82
CA VAL A 142 -17.77 48.50 -19.48
C VAL A 142 -18.52 48.89 -20.76
N LYS A 143 -18.23 48.19 -21.85
CA LYS A 143 -18.73 48.52 -23.18
C LYS A 143 -20.02 47.78 -23.50
N ALA A 144 -21.01 48.53 -23.98
CA ALA A 144 -22.24 47.99 -24.53
C ALA A 144 -22.73 48.81 -25.73
N GLY A 145 -23.55 48.21 -26.58
CA GLY A 145 -24.16 48.86 -27.73
C GLY A 145 -25.09 47.94 -28.49
N THR A 146 -25.75 48.46 -29.52
CA THR A 146 -26.62 47.64 -30.38
C THR A 146 -25.79 46.69 -31.24
N MET A 147 -26.33 45.52 -31.60
CA MET A 147 -25.63 44.59 -32.50
C MET A 147 -25.36 45.22 -33.89
N THR A 148 -26.25 46.12 -34.35
CA THR A 148 -26.04 46.91 -35.57
C THR A 148 -24.78 47.79 -35.49
N SER A 149 -24.52 48.41 -34.34
CA SER A 149 -23.29 49.20 -34.12
C SER A 149 -22.04 48.32 -34.04
N TYR A 150 -22.15 47.14 -33.39
CA TYR A 150 -21.05 46.19 -33.25
C TYR A 150 -20.58 45.63 -34.61
N PHE A 151 -21.53 45.39 -35.51
CA PHE A 151 -21.28 44.89 -36.87
C PHE A 151 -21.31 45.97 -37.96
N GLU A 152 -21.28 47.26 -37.62
CA GLU A 152 -21.40 48.36 -38.60
C GLU A 152 -20.41 48.25 -39.77
N LYS A 153 -19.18 47.77 -39.50
CA LYS A 153 -18.14 47.52 -40.52
C LYS A 153 -18.44 46.31 -41.41
N VAL A 154 -19.15 45.30 -40.89
CA VAL A 154 -19.59 44.11 -41.65
C VAL A 154 -20.81 44.48 -42.52
N VAL A 155 -21.71 45.32 -42.01
CA VAL A 155 -22.91 45.78 -42.73
C VAL A 155 -22.57 46.77 -43.85
N LYS A 156 -21.60 47.68 -43.65
CA LYS A 156 -21.20 48.66 -44.70
C LYS A 156 -20.45 48.07 -45.88
N LEU A 157 -19.99 46.82 -45.82
CA LEU A 157 -19.35 46.11 -46.94
C LEU A 157 -20.30 45.79 -48.09
N THR A 158 -21.61 45.68 -47.84
CA THR A 158 -22.59 45.45 -48.91
C THR A 158 -22.76 46.68 -49.81
N ASP A 159 -22.31 47.86 -49.36
CA ASP A 159 -22.20 49.09 -50.16
C ASP A 159 -20.74 49.28 -50.60
N LYS A 160 -20.49 49.21 -51.92
CA LYS A 160 -19.17 49.14 -52.58
C LYS A 160 -18.26 50.40 -52.45
N THR A 161 -18.26 51.12 -51.33
CA THR A 161 -17.46 52.34 -51.18
C THR A 161 -16.77 52.46 -49.81
N ARG A 162 -15.55 51.92 -49.69
CA ARG A 162 -14.36 52.42 -48.94
C ARG A 162 -13.43 51.28 -48.46
N ASP A 163 -12.14 51.58 -48.35
CA ASP A 163 -11.03 50.76 -47.82
C ASP A 163 -11.18 50.43 -46.32
N ILE A 164 -12.26 49.74 -45.92
CA ILE A 164 -12.48 49.28 -44.55
C ILE A 164 -12.86 47.80 -44.60
N TYR A 165 -11.86 46.93 -44.40
CA TYR A 165 -12.09 45.49 -44.28
C TYR A 165 -12.51 45.17 -42.83
N PRO A 166 -13.68 44.54 -42.59
CA PRO A 166 -14.03 44.03 -41.26
C PRO A 166 -13.07 42.90 -40.87
N ASN A 167 -13.03 42.61 -39.57
CA ASN A 167 -12.29 41.47 -39.08
C ASN A 167 -13.00 40.16 -39.50
N GLN A 168 -12.28 39.15 -39.98
CA GLN A 168 -12.89 37.91 -40.46
C GLN A 168 -13.72 37.22 -39.37
N GLU A 169 -13.28 37.30 -38.12
CA GLU A 169 -13.99 36.73 -36.98
C GLU A 169 -15.35 37.41 -36.73
N GLN A 170 -15.47 38.73 -36.95
CA GLN A 170 -16.76 39.44 -36.84
C GLN A 170 -17.74 39.06 -37.94
N ILE A 171 -17.25 38.71 -39.14
CA ILE A 171 -18.11 38.17 -40.22
C ILE A 171 -18.72 36.85 -39.76
N ARG A 172 -17.91 35.97 -39.15
CA ARG A 172 -18.37 34.66 -38.66
C ARG A 172 -19.32 34.78 -37.48
N GLU A 173 -19.03 35.65 -36.51
CA GLU A 173 -19.96 35.98 -35.42
C GLU A 173 -21.30 36.47 -35.98
N HIS A 174 -21.28 37.35 -36.98
CA HIS A 174 -22.49 37.88 -37.62
C HIS A 174 -23.28 36.79 -38.37
N GLU A 175 -22.60 35.89 -39.10
CA GLU A 175 -23.24 34.75 -39.77
C GLU A 175 -24.01 33.86 -38.78
N ILE A 176 -23.37 33.52 -37.66
CA ILE A 176 -23.97 32.71 -36.58
C ILE A 176 -25.15 33.44 -35.96
N LEU A 177 -24.95 34.66 -35.46
CA LEU A 177 -26.00 35.39 -34.74
C LEU A 177 -27.19 35.76 -35.63
N LYS A 178 -26.94 36.06 -36.91
CA LYS A 178 -28.01 36.32 -37.88
C LYS A 178 -28.89 35.10 -38.11
N TYR A 179 -28.31 33.90 -38.13
CA TYR A 179 -29.08 32.67 -38.29
C TYR A 179 -30.12 32.47 -37.17
N PHE A 180 -29.74 32.80 -35.93
CA PHE A 180 -30.62 32.71 -34.76
C PHE A 180 -31.47 33.97 -34.51
N ASN A 181 -31.51 34.92 -35.44
CA ASN A 181 -32.20 36.21 -35.30
C ASN A 181 -31.73 37.07 -34.10
N LEU A 182 -30.51 36.88 -33.61
CA LEU A 182 -29.94 37.58 -32.45
C LEU A 182 -29.25 38.91 -32.84
N ILE A 183 -29.82 39.62 -33.82
CA ILE A 183 -29.27 40.88 -34.35
C ILE A 183 -30.23 42.04 -34.11
N GLN A 184 -31.51 41.87 -34.43
CA GLN A 184 -32.54 42.89 -34.25
C GLN A 184 -33.07 42.82 -32.82
N ASP A 185 -33.16 43.96 -32.13
CA ASP A 185 -33.60 44.06 -30.71
C ASP A 185 -32.61 43.46 -29.68
N TYR A 186 -31.43 43.04 -30.13
CA TYR A 186 -30.32 42.56 -29.30
C TYR A 186 -29.20 43.59 -29.18
N CYS A 187 -28.49 43.52 -28.07
CA CYS A 187 -27.33 44.34 -27.73
C CYS A 187 -26.14 43.46 -27.34
N TYR A 188 -24.93 44.00 -27.51
CA TYR A 188 -23.72 43.41 -26.94
C TYR A 188 -23.39 44.08 -25.61
N PHE A 189 -22.89 43.29 -24.66
CA PHE A 189 -22.40 43.75 -23.36
C PHE A 189 -21.10 42.99 -23.04
N SER A 190 -19.98 43.71 -22.97
CA SER A 190 -18.64 43.11 -22.90
C SER A 190 -17.98 43.35 -21.55
N VAL A 191 -17.82 42.29 -20.76
CA VAL A 191 -17.22 42.35 -19.43
C VAL A 191 -15.86 41.65 -19.40
N PRO A 192 -14.88 42.15 -18.61
CA PRO A 192 -13.60 41.48 -18.47
C PRO A 192 -13.75 40.18 -17.66
N LEU A 193 -13.06 39.14 -18.11
CA LEU A 193 -12.83 37.93 -17.32
C LEU A 193 -11.55 38.15 -16.50
N ILE A 194 -11.70 38.23 -15.18
CA ILE A 194 -10.60 38.47 -14.25
C ILE A 194 -10.26 37.16 -13.53
N GLN A 195 -8.99 36.80 -13.50
CA GLN A 195 -8.45 35.59 -12.91
C GLN A 195 -7.29 35.94 -11.98
N PHE A 196 -7.44 35.69 -10.68
CA PHE A 196 -6.42 36.01 -9.67
C PHE A 196 -5.91 37.46 -9.79
N ALA A 197 -6.85 38.40 -9.98
CA ALA A 197 -6.62 39.83 -10.18
C ALA A 197 -5.79 40.20 -11.44
N GLU A 198 -5.71 39.28 -12.40
CA GLU A 198 -5.17 39.53 -13.73
C GLU A 198 -6.25 39.38 -14.80
N PHE A 199 -6.11 40.12 -15.90
CA PHE A 199 -7.04 40.01 -17.03
C PHE A 199 -6.78 38.70 -17.76
N ASP A 200 -7.80 37.90 -18.00
CA ASP A 200 -7.65 36.64 -18.72
C ASP A 200 -8.52 36.53 -19.98
N GLY A 201 -9.45 37.45 -20.17
CA GLY A 201 -10.29 37.47 -21.35
C GLY A 201 -11.41 38.49 -21.29
N VAL A 202 -12.33 38.38 -22.25
CA VAL A 202 -13.56 39.14 -22.34
C VAL A 202 -14.70 38.19 -22.65
N VAL A 203 -15.82 38.38 -21.94
CA VAL A 203 -17.08 37.71 -22.23
C VAL A 203 -17.95 38.70 -22.99
N HIS A 204 -18.20 38.44 -24.28
CA HIS A 204 -19.07 39.24 -25.13
C HIS A 204 -20.48 38.67 -25.07
N ILE A 205 -21.31 39.22 -24.19
CA ILE A 205 -22.68 38.76 -23.99
C ILE A 205 -23.58 39.41 -25.03
N VAL A 206 -24.35 38.61 -25.74
CA VAL A 206 -25.40 39.04 -26.68
C VAL A 206 -26.73 38.78 -25.98
N LEU A 207 -27.42 39.87 -25.63
CA LEU A 207 -28.64 39.81 -24.83
C LEU A 207 -29.70 40.77 -25.36
N HIS A 208 -30.97 40.50 -25.03
CA HIS A 208 -32.10 41.33 -25.44
C HIS A 208 -32.03 42.72 -24.79
N GLU A 209 -32.51 43.77 -25.47
CA GLU A 209 -32.46 45.15 -24.96
C GLU A 209 -33.14 45.31 -23.58
N LYS A 210 -34.17 44.52 -23.30
CA LYS A 210 -34.85 44.50 -21.98
C LYS A 210 -33.90 44.14 -20.85
N ASP A 211 -33.10 43.09 -21.02
CA ASP A 211 -32.18 42.60 -19.99
C ASP A 211 -30.98 43.54 -19.83
N LEU A 212 -30.63 44.31 -20.86
CA LEU A 212 -29.55 45.29 -20.79
C LEU A 212 -29.85 46.39 -19.74
N LYS A 213 -31.14 46.71 -19.53
CA LYS A 213 -31.59 47.69 -18.53
C LYS A 213 -31.23 47.30 -17.10
N THR A 214 -30.98 46.02 -16.84
CA THR A 214 -30.49 45.54 -15.54
C THR A 214 -29.10 46.11 -15.21
N PHE A 215 -28.31 46.45 -16.23
CA PHE A 215 -26.93 46.93 -16.10
C PHE A 215 -26.78 48.44 -16.36
N GLY A 216 -27.53 48.99 -17.30
CA GLY A 216 -27.41 50.38 -17.71
C GLY A 216 -28.43 50.81 -18.76
N GLU A 217 -28.34 52.06 -19.19
CA GLU A 217 -29.25 52.64 -20.18
C GLU A 217 -28.49 53.49 -21.20
N PHE A 218 -29.04 53.63 -22.41
CA PHE A 218 -28.50 54.54 -23.42
C PHE A 218 -28.85 55.98 -23.09
N ASN A 219 -27.86 56.87 -23.13
CA ASN A 219 -28.09 58.30 -22.98
C ASN A 219 -28.73 58.91 -24.25
N SER A 220 -29.07 60.21 -24.19
CA SER A 220 -29.67 60.93 -25.32
C SER A 220 -28.79 61.03 -26.57
N LYS A 221 -27.51 60.66 -26.47
CA LYS A 221 -26.54 60.59 -27.58
C LYS A 221 -26.38 59.18 -28.14
N GLY A 222 -27.13 58.19 -27.61
CA GLY A 222 -27.02 56.79 -28.01
C GLY A 222 -25.81 56.06 -27.43
N GLU A 223 -25.15 56.63 -26.42
CA GLU A 223 -24.02 55.99 -25.73
C GLU A 223 -24.52 55.27 -24.47
N PHE A 224 -24.12 54.01 -24.29
CA PHE A 224 -24.49 53.24 -23.11
C PHE A 224 -23.81 53.80 -21.85
N GLN A 225 -24.57 53.97 -20.77
CA GLN A 225 -24.07 54.34 -19.46
C GLN A 225 -24.48 53.30 -18.41
N VAL A 226 -23.49 52.80 -17.67
CA VAL A 226 -23.73 51.89 -16.54
C VAL A 226 -24.45 52.65 -15.42
N THR A 227 -25.75 52.40 -15.25
CA THR A 227 -26.56 52.97 -14.16
C THR A 227 -26.50 52.09 -12.91
N ASN A 228 -26.30 50.77 -13.07
CA ASN A 228 -26.27 49.80 -11.98
C ASN A 228 -24.88 49.15 -11.81
N LYS A 229 -23.93 49.93 -11.29
CA LYS A 229 -22.56 49.47 -11.03
C LYS A 229 -22.49 48.22 -10.14
N LYS A 230 -23.44 48.07 -9.21
CA LYS A 230 -23.46 46.92 -8.29
C LYS A 230 -23.73 45.62 -9.06
N GLN A 231 -24.70 45.61 -9.98
CA GLN A 231 -25.00 44.41 -10.77
C GLN A 231 -23.86 44.05 -11.73
N VAL A 232 -23.29 45.04 -12.43
CA VAL A 232 -22.13 44.82 -13.30
C VAL A 232 -20.94 44.29 -12.49
N GLY A 233 -20.68 44.87 -11.32
CA GLY A 233 -19.60 44.41 -10.45
C GLY A 233 -19.82 43.01 -9.88
N ASN A 234 -21.06 42.66 -9.53
CA ASN A 234 -21.42 41.31 -9.08
C ASN A 234 -21.22 40.27 -10.19
N LEU A 235 -21.61 40.58 -11.43
CA LEU A 235 -21.43 39.71 -12.57
C LEU A 235 -19.95 39.41 -12.82
N ILE A 236 -19.11 40.46 -12.86
CA ILE A 236 -17.65 40.32 -13.05
C ILE A 236 -17.04 39.45 -11.93
N LYS A 237 -17.45 39.67 -10.67
CA LYS A 237 -16.99 38.85 -9.54
C LYS A 237 -17.42 37.40 -9.64
N GLN A 238 -18.67 37.13 -10.01
CA GLN A 238 -19.17 35.76 -10.13
C GLN A 238 -18.47 35.02 -11.26
N PHE A 239 -18.19 35.69 -12.38
CA PHE A 239 -17.36 35.13 -13.44
C PHE A 239 -15.95 34.81 -12.95
N SER A 240 -15.32 35.69 -12.15
CA SER A 240 -14.05 35.38 -11.49
C SER A 240 -14.15 34.17 -10.56
N VAL A 241 -15.21 34.07 -9.74
CA VAL A 241 -15.41 32.95 -8.81
C VAL A 241 -15.52 31.63 -9.56
N GLU A 242 -16.35 31.57 -10.61
CA GLU A 242 -16.52 30.35 -11.41
C GLU A 242 -15.23 29.98 -12.14
N TYR A 243 -14.53 30.98 -12.66
CA TYR A 243 -13.30 30.76 -13.41
C TYR A 243 -12.16 30.28 -12.50
N GLU A 244 -11.94 30.96 -11.38
CA GLU A 244 -10.93 30.60 -10.39
C GLU A 244 -11.26 29.25 -9.73
N GLY A 245 -12.53 29.00 -9.42
CA GLY A 245 -12.99 27.72 -8.89
C GLY A 245 -12.68 26.57 -9.86
N LEU A 246 -12.96 26.75 -11.16
CA LEU A 246 -12.64 25.77 -12.19
C LEU A 246 -11.12 25.53 -12.30
N ILE A 247 -10.30 26.59 -12.27
CA ILE A 247 -8.83 26.49 -12.33
C ILE A 247 -8.28 25.71 -11.13
N LEU A 248 -8.80 25.94 -9.93
CA LEU A 248 -8.36 25.23 -8.74
C LEU A 248 -8.71 23.74 -8.82
N ASP A 249 -9.87 23.39 -9.37
CA ASP A 249 -10.32 22.00 -9.54
C ASP A 249 -9.65 21.28 -10.72
N TRP A 250 -9.18 22.01 -11.74
CA TRP A 250 -8.68 21.39 -12.95
C TRP A 250 -7.38 20.64 -12.70
N ASP A 251 -7.23 19.44 -13.26
CA ASP A 251 -5.97 18.69 -13.17
C ASP A 251 -4.92 19.38 -14.05
N ILE A 252 -3.82 19.80 -13.43
CA ILE A 252 -2.72 20.47 -14.11
C ILE A 252 -1.47 19.66 -13.86
N VAL A 253 -1.04 18.90 -14.86
CA VAL A 253 0.19 18.09 -14.80
C VAL A 253 1.38 19.02 -14.52
N GLU A 254 2.08 18.80 -13.40
CA GLU A 254 3.15 19.67 -12.83
C GLU A 254 2.71 21.08 -12.35
N GLY A 255 1.39 21.35 -12.28
CA GLY A 255 0.81 22.65 -11.96
C GLY A 255 0.63 22.99 -10.48
N ASP A 256 0.86 22.05 -9.56
CA ASP A 256 0.74 22.30 -8.12
C ASP A 256 1.63 23.46 -7.66
N LYS A 257 2.86 23.55 -8.20
CA LYS A 257 3.79 24.65 -7.90
C LYS A 257 3.29 26.01 -8.38
N TRP A 258 2.55 26.06 -9.49
CA TRP A 258 1.99 27.33 -9.98
C TRP A 258 0.75 27.70 -9.18
N LYS A 259 -0.17 26.75 -8.94
CA LYS A 259 -1.37 26.99 -8.13
C LYS A 259 -0.97 27.48 -6.75
N GLU A 260 0.03 26.84 -6.13
CA GLU A 260 0.63 27.25 -4.87
C GLU A 260 1.24 28.66 -4.94
N ARG A 261 1.98 29.00 -6.01
CA ARG A 261 2.55 30.35 -6.20
C ARG A 261 1.49 31.43 -6.41
N SER A 262 0.48 31.17 -7.23
CA SER A 262 -0.63 32.11 -7.48
C SER A 262 -1.43 32.34 -6.20
N LEU A 263 -1.70 31.27 -5.45
CA LEU A 263 -2.34 31.34 -4.14
C LEU A 263 -1.50 32.14 -3.13
N LYS A 264 -0.19 31.88 -3.07
CA LYS A 264 0.74 32.64 -2.23
C LYS A 264 0.79 34.12 -2.61
N ALA A 265 0.86 34.43 -3.91
CA ALA A 265 0.87 35.80 -4.40
C ALA A 265 -0.38 36.58 -4.01
N LEU A 266 -1.56 35.95 -4.04
CA LEU A 266 -2.82 36.59 -3.66
C LEU A 266 -2.95 36.85 -2.17
N ILE A 267 -2.33 36.02 -1.33
CA ILE A 267 -2.66 35.95 0.10
C ILE A 267 -1.52 36.44 0.99
N ASP A 268 -0.28 36.41 0.48
CA ASP A 268 0.91 36.89 1.17
C ASP A 268 1.47 38.14 0.47
N LYS A 269 1.25 39.29 1.12
CA LYS A 269 1.77 40.58 0.65
C LYS A 269 3.30 40.60 0.50
N ALA A 270 4.03 39.84 1.31
CA ALA A 270 5.49 39.77 1.23
C ALA A 270 5.96 38.98 -0.01
N PHE A 271 5.12 38.10 -0.54
CA PHE A 271 5.44 37.25 -1.69
C PHE A 271 5.32 38.00 -3.02
N ASP A 272 4.26 38.81 -3.21
CA ASP A 272 4.09 39.66 -4.41
C ASP A 272 3.61 41.08 -4.04
N PRO A 273 4.51 41.99 -3.66
CA PRO A 273 4.17 43.37 -3.33
C PRO A 273 3.58 44.16 -4.51
N GLU A 274 3.93 43.80 -5.76
CA GLU A 274 3.46 44.47 -6.97
C GLU A 274 1.97 44.19 -7.19
N LEU A 275 1.55 42.94 -7.01
CA LEU A 275 0.15 42.55 -7.09
C LEU A 275 -0.70 43.28 -6.05
N TYR A 276 -0.23 43.39 -4.81
CA TYR A 276 -0.95 44.12 -3.76
C TYR A 276 -1.07 45.62 -4.06
N ASN A 277 -0.01 46.22 -4.61
CA ASN A 277 -0.08 47.60 -5.06
C ASN A 277 -1.09 47.77 -6.20
N ARG A 278 -1.17 46.81 -7.14
CA ARG A 278 -2.18 46.81 -8.21
C ARG A 278 -3.60 46.63 -7.68
N LEU A 279 -3.82 45.77 -6.69
CA LEU A 279 -5.12 45.60 -6.04
C LEU A 279 -5.63 46.91 -5.41
N ASP A 280 -4.71 47.74 -4.90
CA ASP A 280 -5.03 49.05 -4.30
C ASP A 280 -5.14 50.19 -5.33
N THR A 281 -4.44 50.11 -6.47
CA THR A 281 -4.30 51.23 -7.43
C THR A 281 -5.05 51.05 -8.74
N ASN A 282 -5.34 49.82 -9.18
CA ASN A 282 -6.11 49.57 -10.41
C ASN A 282 -7.61 49.82 -10.13
N PRO A 283 -8.28 50.74 -10.86
CA PRO A 283 -9.62 51.18 -10.51
C PRO A 283 -10.66 50.07 -10.42
N ILE A 284 -10.70 49.13 -11.37
CA ILE A 284 -11.66 48.02 -11.34
C ILE A 284 -11.37 47.03 -10.21
N LEU A 285 -10.10 46.70 -9.94
CA LEU A 285 -9.74 45.76 -8.87
C LEU A 285 -10.07 46.34 -7.48
N HIS A 286 -9.83 47.64 -7.31
CA HIS A 286 -10.14 48.38 -6.09
C HIS A 286 -11.65 48.60 -5.92
N GLU A 287 -12.37 49.05 -6.97
CA GLU A 287 -13.83 49.26 -6.94
C GLU A 287 -14.59 47.95 -6.64
N LEU A 288 -14.10 46.84 -7.18
CA LEU A 288 -14.64 45.51 -6.88
C LEU A 288 -14.05 44.90 -5.60
N ASN A 289 -13.18 45.58 -4.87
CA ASN A 289 -12.67 45.11 -3.59
C ASN A 289 -12.10 43.66 -3.63
N TYR A 290 -11.33 43.34 -4.68
CA TYR A 290 -10.72 42.01 -4.84
C TYR A 290 -9.74 41.67 -3.70
N LYS A 291 -9.09 42.68 -3.12
CA LYS A 291 -8.18 42.53 -1.99
C LYS A 291 -8.88 41.91 -0.78
N ASP A 292 -10.00 42.48 -0.34
CA ASP A 292 -10.75 41.95 0.79
C ASP A 292 -11.38 40.59 0.44
N TYR A 293 -11.80 40.38 -0.81
CA TYR A 293 -12.31 39.10 -1.28
C TYR A 293 -11.30 37.97 -1.08
N TYR A 294 -10.06 38.09 -1.59
CA TYR A 294 -9.06 37.04 -1.43
C TYR A 294 -8.65 36.83 0.04
N GLN A 295 -8.58 37.91 0.83
CA GLN A 295 -8.24 37.81 2.26
C GLN A 295 -9.34 37.11 3.06
N LYS A 296 -10.60 37.49 2.86
CA LYS A 296 -11.76 36.90 3.54
C LYS A 296 -11.94 35.42 3.20
N HIS A 297 -11.66 35.05 1.95
CA HIS A 297 -11.86 33.69 1.44
C HIS A 297 -10.57 32.85 1.39
N LYS A 298 -9.49 33.31 2.04
CA LYS A 298 -8.21 32.59 2.14
C LYS A 298 -8.38 31.10 2.42
N GLY A 299 -9.13 30.75 3.47
CA GLY A 299 -9.36 29.35 3.86
C GLY A 299 -10.05 28.50 2.79
N TYR A 300 -10.95 29.08 2.00
CA TYR A 300 -11.61 28.39 0.88
C TYR A 300 -10.62 28.03 -0.21
N PHE A 301 -9.78 28.99 -0.62
CA PHE A 301 -8.79 28.76 -1.67
C PHE A 301 -7.73 27.72 -1.25
N TYR A 302 -7.27 27.74 0.00
CA TYR A 302 -6.35 26.72 0.54
C TYR A 302 -6.98 25.33 0.55
N LYS A 303 -8.16 25.17 1.17
CA LYS A 303 -8.83 23.86 1.26
C LYS A 303 -9.14 23.29 -0.13
N ARG A 304 -9.53 24.13 -1.09
CA ARG A 304 -9.83 23.67 -2.46
C ARG A 304 -8.58 23.26 -3.23
N PHE A 305 -7.48 23.99 -3.05
CA PHE A 305 -6.16 23.59 -3.58
C PHE A 305 -5.73 22.24 -3.00
N GLU A 306 -5.79 22.09 -1.67
CA GLU A 306 -5.48 20.83 -0.98
C GLU A 306 -6.33 19.67 -1.54
N TYR A 307 -7.65 19.83 -1.62
CA TYR A 307 -8.52 18.79 -2.19
C TYR A 307 -8.20 18.46 -3.65
N SER A 308 -7.85 19.45 -4.48
CA SER A 308 -7.50 19.21 -5.88
C SER A 308 -6.24 18.36 -6.04
N SER A 309 -5.27 18.48 -5.12
CA SER A 309 -4.04 17.71 -5.14
C SER A 309 -4.19 16.36 -4.42
N GLU A 310 -4.97 16.31 -3.34
CA GLU A 310 -5.15 15.10 -2.51
C GLU A 310 -6.15 14.11 -3.10
N MET A 311 -7.30 14.56 -3.60
CA MET A 311 -8.36 13.66 -4.05
C MET A 311 -7.93 12.69 -5.17
N PRO A 312 -7.19 13.13 -6.20
CA PRO A 312 -6.66 12.21 -7.20
C PRO A 312 -5.74 11.15 -6.60
N LEU A 313 -4.93 11.51 -5.59
CA LEU A 313 -4.04 10.57 -4.90
C LEU A 313 -4.85 9.56 -4.08
N VAL A 314 -5.85 10.01 -3.32
CA VAL A 314 -6.74 9.15 -2.53
C VAL A 314 -7.48 8.16 -3.44
N VAL A 315 -8.05 8.64 -4.55
CA VAL A 315 -8.75 7.80 -5.53
C VAL A 315 -7.77 6.80 -6.16
N LYS A 316 -6.58 7.27 -6.55
CA LYS A 316 -5.54 6.40 -7.13
C LYS A 316 -5.10 5.32 -6.14
N ASP A 317 -4.93 5.65 -4.87
CA ASP A 317 -4.56 4.70 -3.82
C ASP A 317 -5.68 3.70 -3.53
N GLN A 318 -6.95 4.12 -3.58
CA GLN A 318 -8.09 3.21 -3.53
C GLN A 318 -8.06 2.21 -4.70
N TYR A 319 -7.83 2.67 -5.93
CA TYR A 319 -7.69 1.79 -7.09
C TYR A 319 -6.48 0.86 -6.98
N ARG A 320 -5.36 1.32 -6.42
CA ARG A 320 -4.19 0.47 -6.15
C ARG A 320 -4.50 -0.61 -5.11
N ARG A 321 -5.21 -0.30 -4.03
CA ARG A 321 -5.66 -1.30 -3.04
C ARG A 321 -6.53 -2.38 -3.68
N ILE A 322 -7.51 -1.96 -4.49
CA ILE A 322 -8.34 -2.89 -5.27
C ILE A 322 -7.47 -3.72 -6.21
N ALA A 323 -6.49 -3.10 -6.89
CA ALA A 323 -5.61 -3.79 -7.81
C ALA A 323 -4.71 -4.83 -7.12
N ILE A 324 -4.16 -4.51 -5.94
CA ILE A 324 -3.41 -5.45 -5.09
C ILE A 324 -4.26 -6.68 -4.80
N MET A 325 -5.52 -6.47 -4.37
CA MET A 325 -6.45 -7.57 -4.12
C MET A 325 -6.70 -8.40 -5.38
N SER A 326 -6.99 -7.76 -6.52
CA SER A 326 -7.24 -8.47 -7.79
C SER A 326 -6.03 -9.27 -8.28
N ILE A 327 -4.82 -8.67 -8.23
CA ILE A 327 -3.56 -9.31 -8.63
C ILE A 327 -3.31 -10.57 -7.81
N LEU A 328 -3.58 -10.50 -6.50
CA LEU A 328 -3.36 -11.63 -5.63
C LEU A 328 -4.49 -12.66 -5.80
N ILE A 329 -5.76 -12.28 -5.90
CA ILE A 329 -6.85 -13.24 -6.19
C ILE A 329 -6.54 -14.04 -7.47
N ASP A 330 -6.02 -13.38 -8.50
CA ASP A 330 -5.50 -14.02 -9.72
C ASP A 330 -4.38 -15.03 -9.43
N SER A 331 -3.47 -14.72 -8.51
CA SER A 331 -2.44 -15.66 -8.01
C SER A 331 -3.07 -16.91 -7.40
N PHE A 332 -4.10 -16.77 -6.56
CA PHE A 332 -4.80 -17.91 -5.95
C PHE A 332 -5.48 -18.77 -7.00
N ALA A 333 -6.26 -18.14 -7.88
CA ALA A 333 -7.04 -18.80 -8.91
C ALA A 333 -6.12 -19.65 -9.80
N HIS A 334 -4.94 -19.13 -10.16
CA HIS A 334 -3.98 -19.87 -10.97
C HIS A 334 -3.16 -20.87 -10.15
N ASN A 335 -2.48 -20.45 -9.09
CA ASN A 335 -1.51 -21.31 -8.37
C ASN A 335 -2.16 -22.41 -7.55
N ILE A 336 -3.39 -22.21 -7.07
CA ILE A 336 -4.06 -23.14 -6.16
C ILE A 336 -5.23 -23.81 -6.85
N SER A 337 -6.17 -23.04 -7.40
CA SER A 337 -7.38 -23.62 -7.98
C SER A 337 -7.10 -24.34 -9.31
N ALA A 338 -6.59 -23.63 -10.31
CA ALA A 338 -6.49 -24.16 -11.68
C ALA A 338 -5.49 -25.31 -11.81
N HIS A 339 -4.30 -25.19 -11.22
CA HIS A 339 -3.24 -26.19 -11.35
C HIS A 339 -3.32 -27.27 -10.27
N SER A 340 -3.13 -26.90 -9.00
CA SER A 340 -2.98 -27.89 -7.92
C SER A 340 -4.27 -28.60 -7.53
N LEU A 341 -5.36 -27.88 -7.24
CA LEU A 341 -6.62 -28.49 -6.80
C LEU A 341 -7.28 -29.31 -7.90
N THR A 342 -7.32 -28.82 -9.14
CA THR A 342 -7.84 -29.60 -10.27
C THR A 342 -7.06 -30.90 -10.46
N ALA A 343 -5.73 -30.85 -10.37
CA ALA A 343 -4.89 -32.04 -10.48
C ALA A 343 -5.14 -33.03 -9.32
N LEU A 344 -5.24 -32.54 -8.08
CA LEU A 344 -5.55 -33.39 -6.92
C LEU A 344 -6.95 -34.00 -7.00
N GLU A 345 -7.96 -33.22 -7.42
CA GLU A 345 -9.32 -33.71 -7.64
C GLU A 345 -9.32 -34.85 -8.67
N TRP A 346 -8.67 -34.63 -9.81
CA TRP A 346 -8.52 -35.66 -10.83
C TRP A 346 -7.82 -36.91 -10.27
N SER A 347 -6.69 -36.75 -9.58
CA SER A 347 -5.96 -37.88 -8.98
C SER A 347 -6.79 -38.65 -7.95
N PHE A 348 -7.56 -37.96 -7.10
CA PHE A 348 -8.42 -38.61 -6.11
C PHE A 348 -9.63 -39.31 -6.74
N LYS A 349 -10.22 -38.74 -7.80
CA LYS A 349 -11.28 -39.40 -8.58
C LYS A 349 -10.78 -40.69 -9.22
N GLN A 350 -9.62 -40.64 -9.89
CA GLN A 350 -9.01 -41.83 -10.49
C GLN A 350 -8.73 -42.91 -9.44
N ARG A 351 -8.21 -42.53 -8.26
CA ARG A 351 -8.00 -43.45 -7.14
C ARG A 351 -9.32 -44.06 -6.64
N GLY A 352 -10.37 -43.26 -6.50
CA GLY A 352 -11.67 -43.73 -6.03
C GLY A 352 -12.34 -44.71 -6.99
N GLU A 353 -12.28 -44.44 -8.30
CA GLU A 353 -12.80 -45.35 -9.34
C GLU A 353 -12.05 -46.68 -9.35
N LEU A 354 -10.73 -46.63 -9.18
CA LEU A 354 -9.90 -47.81 -9.08
C LEU A 354 -10.24 -48.66 -7.85
N LEU A 355 -10.33 -48.06 -6.67
CA LEU A 355 -10.66 -48.78 -5.43
C LEU A 355 -12.02 -49.48 -5.56
N LYS A 356 -13.01 -48.82 -6.15
CA LYS A 356 -14.32 -49.43 -6.45
C LYS A 356 -14.20 -50.64 -7.40
N LYS A 357 -13.38 -50.53 -8.45
CA LYS A 357 -13.13 -51.65 -9.38
C LYS A 357 -12.47 -52.82 -8.65
N LEU A 358 -11.43 -52.55 -7.84
CA LEU A 358 -10.75 -53.56 -7.04
C LEU A 358 -11.70 -54.25 -6.05
N GLU A 359 -12.57 -53.52 -5.36
CA GLU A 359 -13.59 -54.07 -4.45
C GLU A 359 -14.59 -55.00 -5.16
N SER A 360 -14.86 -54.75 -6.45
CA SER A 360 -15.80 -55.54 -7.25
C SER A 360 -15.18 -56.71 -8.05
N SER A 361 -13.85 -56.85 -8.06
CA SER A 361 -13.13 -57.80 -8.91
C SER A 361 -12.65 -59.05 -8.17
N THR A 362 -12.57 -60.18 -8.86
CA THR A 362 -11.97 -61.42 -8.35
C THR A 362 -10.44 -61.29 -8.18
N SER A 363 -9.79 -62.17 -7.41
CA SER A 363 -8.34 -62.09 -7.15
C SER A 363 -7.47 -62.07 -8.41
N ASP A 364 -7.88 -62.80 -9.45
CA ASP A 364 -7.15 -62.90 -10.72
C ASP A 364 -7.40 -61.66 -11.60
N GLU A 365 -8.62 -61.12 -11.60
CA GLU A 365 -8.97 -59.85 -12.25
C GLU A 365 -8.31 -58.66 -11.57
N GLN A 366 -8.16 -58.69 -10.25
CA GLN A 366 -7.42 -57.67 -9.49
C GLN A 366 -5.95 -57.65 -9.95
N GLN A 367 -5.30 -58.81 -10.11
CA GLN A 367 -3.93 -58.87 -10.62
C GLN A 367 -3.81 -58.42 -12.08
N ASP A 368 -4.77 -58.73 -12.94
CA ASP A 368 -4.78 -58.30 -14.34
C ASP A 368 -5.10 -56.80 -14.49
N LEU A 369 -6.01 -56.26 -13.68
CA LEU A 369 -6.27 -54.82 -13.56
C LEU A 369 -5.01 -54.09 -13.08
N LEU A 370 -4.34 -54.59 -12.04
CA LEU A 370 -3.08 -54.01 -11.54
C LEU A 370 -1.97 -54.01 -12.61
N LYS A 371 -1.94 -55.00 -13.53
CA LYS A 371 -0.97 -55.10 -14.65
C LYS A 371 -1.33 -54.24 -15.86
N LYS A 372 -2.60 -54.16 -16.27
CA LYS A 372 -3.06 -53.31 -17.39
C LYS A 372 -2.97 -51.81 -17.10
N ILE A 373 -2.75 -51.47 -15.84
CA ILE A 373 -2.71 -50.11 -15.30
C ILE A 373 -1.25 -49.59 -15.19
N GLU A 374 -0.27 -50.18 -15.91
CA GLU A 374 1.11 -49.64 -16.01
C GLU A 374 1.21 -48.18 -16.54
N GLY A 375 0.10 -47.55 -16.93
CA GLY A 375 0.01 -46.12 -17.29
C GLY A 375 -1.02 -45.30 -16.49
N LEU A 376 -1.70 -45.87 -15.49
CA LEU A 376 -2.74 -45.21 -14.69
C LEU A 376 -2.39 -45.30 -13.17
N PRO A 377 -2.77 -44.29 -12.37
CA PRO A 377 -2.23 -44.05 -11.03
C PRO A 377 -2.70 -45.09 -10.01
N LEU A 378 -1.86 -46.06 -9.64
CA LEU A 378 -2.12 -47.02 -8.56
C LEU A 378 -1.49 -46.58 -7.25
N MET A 379 -2.29 -46.47 -6.19
CA MET A 379 -1.81 -46.56 -4.81
C MET A 379 -2.09 -47.97 -4.29
N PRO A 380 -1.09 -48.69 -3.76
CA PRO A 380 -1.34 -49.98 -3.11
C PRO A 380 -2.19 -49.83 -1.85
N ASN A 381 -2.95 -50.89 -1.54
CA ASN A 381 -4.15 -50.91 -0.70
C ASN A 381 -3.96 -50.63 0.81
N ASN A 382 -2.81 -50.13 1.28
CA ASN A 382 -2.59 -49.82 2.71
C ASN A 382 -1.97 -48.45 3.00
N ASN A 383 -1.78 -47.60 1.98
CA ASN A 383 -1.09 -46.33 2.14
C ASN A 383 -2.08 -45.19 2.44
N HIS A 384 -2.24 -44.89 3.73
CA HIS A 384 -2.88 -43.65 4.20
C HIS A 384 -2.11 -42.41 3.68
N LEU A 385 -2.85 -41.32 3.47
CA LEU A 385 -2.32 -40.00 3.05
C LEU A 385 -2.51 -38.96 4.15
N ASP A 386 -2.79 -39.38 5.37
CA ASP A 386 -2.96 -38.51 6.53
C ASP A 386 -1.76 -37.57 6.72
N ASN A 387 -0.54 -38.09 6.59
CA ASN A 387 0.71 -37.33 6.69
C ASN A 387 0.91 -36.29 5.58
N GLU A 388 0.28 -36.46 4.41
CA GLU A 388 0.37 -35.53 3.28
C GLU A 388 -0.84 -34.58 3.17
N ILE A 389 -2.03 -35.05 3.51
CA ILE A 389 -3.27 -34.27 3.51
C ILE A 389 -3.22 -33.23 4.62
N HIS A 390 -2.70 -33.59 5.81
CA HIS A 390 -2.65 -32.64 6.93
C HIS A 390 -1.82 -31.38 6.60
N PRO A 391 -0.56 -31.48 6.12
CA PRO A 391 0.19 -30.31 5.68
C PRO A 391 -0.44 -29.55 4.52
N PHE A 392 -1.11 -30.24 3.59
CA PHE A 392 -1.83 -29.61 2.49
C PHE A 392 -2.99 -28.73 2.99
N LEU A 393 -3.88 -29.28 3.83
CA LEU A 393 -4.99 -28.53 4.41
C LEU A 393 -4.49 -27.38 5.29
N ARG A 394 -3.40 -27.62 6.01
CA ARG A 394 -2.71 -26.60 6.80
C ARG A 394 -2.24 -25.44 5.93
N PHE A 395 -1.56 -25.73 4.83
CA PHE A 395 -1.11 -24.72 3.87
C PHE A 395 -2.28 -23.93 3.28
N MET A 396 -3.40 -24.58 2.99
CA MET A 396 -4.62 -23.93 2.51
C MET A 396 -5.24 -22.97 3.54
N LEU A 397 -5.27 -23.38 4.82
CA LEU A 397 -5.69 -22.50 5.91
C LEU A 397 -4.77 -21.28 6.05
N ASP A 398 -3.46 -21.48 5.97
CA ASP A 398 -2.47 -20.42 6.08
C ASP A 398 -2.49 -19.48 4.85
N LYS A 399 -2.79 -19.99 3.65
CA LYS A 399 -3.13 -19.14 2.49
C LYS A 399 -4.39 -18.30 2.75
N GLY A 400 -5.40 -18.83 3.44
CA GLY A 400 -6.55 -18.06 3.93
C GLY A 400 -6.17 -16.88 4.84
N ALA A 401 -5.20 -17.10 5.73
CA ALA A 401 -4.64 -16.04 6.57
C ALA A 401 -3.90 -14.97 5.76
N PHE A 402 -3.16 -15.37 4.72
CA PHE A 402 -2.52 -14.46 3.77
C PHE A 402 -3.55 -13.53 3.09
N TRP A 403 -4.70 -14.05 2.66
CA TRP A 403 -5.80 -13.25 2.10
C TRP A 403 -6.37 -12.25 3.08
N THR A 404 -6.55 -12.67 4.33
CA THR A 404 -7.08 -11.78 5.37
C THR A 404 -6.04 -10.74 5.78
N GLY A 405 -4.75 -11.03 5.62
CA GLY A 405 -3.67 -10.07 5.77
C GLY A 405 -3.72 -8.93 4.74
N LEU A 406 -4.26 -9.19 3.53
CA LEU A 406 -4.39 -8.17 2.50
C LEU A 406 -5.43 -7.11 2.83
N THR A 407 -6.57 -7.52 3.38
CA THR A 407 -7.65 -6.60 3.72
C THR A 407 -7.35 -5.76 4.96
N ARG A 408 -6.33 -6.12 5.74
CA ARG A 408 -5.89 -5.39 6.95
C ARG A 408 -4.85 -4.30 6.69
N GLU A 409 -4.16 -4.38 5.55
CA GLU A 409 -3.05 -3.50 5.09
C GLU A 409 -1.80 -3.45 5.98
N THR A 410 -1.95 -3.34 7.30
CA THR A 410 -0.86 -3.31 8.27
C THR A 410 -0.71 -4.65 8.98
N ASN A 411 0.51 -5.19 8.97
CA ASN A 411 0.86 -6.37 9.76
C ASN A 411 1.80 -5.97 10.89
N PHE A 412 1.28 -5.97 12.12
CA PHE A 412 2.06 -5.68 13.32
C PHE A 412 2.94 -6.87 13.71
N GLY A 413 4.23 -6.59 13.93
CA GLY A 413 5.21 -7.61 14.28
C GLY A 413 5.48 -8.60 13.14
N GLY A 414 5.98 -9.78 13.49
CA GLY A 414 6.20 -10.84 12.52
C GLY A 414 6.73 -12.10 13.18
N LYS A 415 7.43 -12.91 12.40
CA LYS A 415 8.07 -14.13 12.90
C LYS A 415 9.51 -14.18 12.44
N ILE A 416 10.43 -14.37 13.37
CA ILE A 416 11.81 -14.68 13.02
C ILE A 416 11.93 -16.20 12.88
N SER A 417 12.40 -16.67 11.74
CA SER A 417 12.56 -18.11 11.48
C SER A 417 13.79 -18.38 10.66
N SER A 418 14.44 -19.53 10.91
CA SER A 418 15.49 -19.98 10.00
C SER A 418 14.88 -20.32 8.64
N LEU A 419 15.58 -19.98 7.56
CA LEU A 419 15.14 -20.35 6.20
C LEU A 419 15.04 -21.86 6.03
N PHE A 420 15.82 -22.65 6.78
CA PHE A 420 15.64 -24.09 6.86
C PHE A 420 14.24 -24.45 7.36
N SER A 421 13.79 -23.87 8.47
CA SER A 421 12.49 -24.20 9.05
C SER A 421 11.34 -23.82 8.11
N VAL A 422 11.48 -22.67 7.45
CA VAL A 422 10.49 -22.17 6.48
C VAL A 422 10.42 -23.05 5.23
N LEU A 423 11.57 -23.39 4.63
CA LEU A 423 11.56 -24.20 3.41
C LEU A 423 11.28 -25.69 3.70
N TRP A 424 11.88 -26.29 4.72
CA TRP A 424 11.71 -27.73 4.99
C TRP A 424 10.32 -28.05 5.54
N TYR A 425 9.92 -27.42 6.64
CA TYR A 425 8.70 -27.81 7.37
C TYR A 425 7.42 -27.16 6.85
N ASN A 426 7.50 -26.01 6.16
CA ASN A 426 6.31 -25.29 5.69
C ASN A 426 6.12 -25.32 4.17
N PHE A 427 7.20 -25.43 3.38
CA PHE A 427 7.13 -25.43 1.92
C PHE A 427 7.28 -26.85 1.34
N VAL A 428 8.45 -27.49 1.53
CA VAL A 428 8.78 -28.84 1.02
C VAL A 428 7.87 -29.91 1.63
N ASN A 429 7.52 -29.77 2.90
CA ASN A 429 6.54 -30.63 3.58
C ASN A 429 5.08 -30.37 3.12
N ASN A 430 4.87 -30.05 1.86
CA ASN A 430 3.57 -30.01 1.20
C ASN A 430 3.68 -30.64 -0.20
N PRO A 431 4.00 -31.94 -0.27
CA PRO A 431 4.32 -32.59 -1.55
C PRO A 431 3.12 -32.65 -2.50
N LEU A 432 1.89 -32.74 -1.97
CA LEU A 432 0.68 -32.75 -2.80
C LEU A 432 0.49 -31.44 -3.54
N TYR A 433 0.69 -30.29 -2.87
CA TYR A 433 0.59 -29.00 -3.53
C TYR A 433 1.73 -28.77 -4.52
N LEU A 434 2.98 -28.95 -4.06
CA LEU A 434 4.15 -28.66 -4.88
C LEU A 434 4.23 -29.59 -6.08
N GLY A 435 4.04 -30.89 -5.90
CA GLY A 435 4.11 -31.83 -7.02
C GLY A 435 2.98 -31.69 -8.04
N THR A 436 1.92 -30.93 -7.72
CA THR A 436 0.81 -30.67 -8.66
C THR A 436 0.85 -29.28 -9.29
N ILE A 437 1.70 -28.36 -8.83
CA ILE A 437 1.71 -26.97 -9.30
C ILE A 437 2.11 -26.83 -10.78
N ALA A 438 2.86 -27.79 -11.32
CA ALA A 438 3.28 -27.88 -12.73
C ALA A 438 2.67 -29.10 -13.46
N PHE A 439 1.55 -29.62 -12.92
CA PHE A 439 0.92 -30.83 -13.43
C PHE A 439 0.36 -30.67 -14.85
N SER A 440 -0.14 -29.48 -15.20
CA SER A 440 -0.64 -29.16 -16.55
C SER A 440 0.42 -29.33 -17.64
N GLU A 441 1.70 -29.16 -17.28
CA GLU A 441 2.84 -29.32 -18.17
C GLU A 441 3.38 -30.76 -18.16
N GLY A 442 2.74 -31.67 -17.42
CA GLY A 442 3.12 -33.07 -17.27
C GLY A 442 4.28 -33.32 -16.30
N ILE A 443 4.65 -32.32 -15.49
CA ILE A 443 5.79 -32.40 -14.57
C ILE A 443 5.29 -32.84 -13.19
N ARG A 444 5.86 -33.92 -12.67
CA ARG A 444 5.48 -34.53 -11.38
C ARG A 444 6.60 -34.52 -10.34
N MET A 445 7.81 -34.14 -10.76
CA MET A 445 9.02 -34.09 -9.96
C MET A 445 9.56 -32.66 -9.91
N ILE A 446 9.76 -32.16 -8.69
CA ILE A 446 10.37 -30.87 -8.41
C ILE A 446 11.60 -31.08 -7.53
N ARG A 447 12.73 -30.55 -7.96
CA ARG A 447 13.98 -30.55 -7.19
C ARG A 447 14.24 -29.15 -6.66
N ILE A 448 14.48 -29.04 -5.37
CA ILE A 448 14.87 -27.80 -4.70
C ILE A 448 16.38 -27.82 -4.49
N ARG A 449 17.08 -26.87 -5.12
CA ARG A 449 18.52 -26.67 -4.97
C ARG A 449 18.79 -25.38 -4.20
N ILE A 450 19.75 -25.43 -3.27
CA ILE A 450 20.15 -24.27 -2.46
C ILE A 450 21.58 -23.89 -2.80
N THR A 451 21.82 -22.60 -3.05
CA THR A 451 23.15 -22.04 -3.28
C THR A 451 23.44 -20.95 -2.25
N ILE A 452 24.41 -21.15 -1.37
CA ILE A 452 24.84 -20.18 -0.36
C ILE A 452 26.06 -19.42 -0.91
N LEU A 453 25.96 -18.10 -0.93
CA LEU A 453 26.95 -17.20 -1.50
C LEU A 453 27.68 -16.42 -0.40
N ALA A 454 28.95 -16.11 -0.62
CA ALA A 454 29.70 -15.22 0.25
C ALA A 454 29.29 -13.74 0.02
N PRO A 455 29.39 -12.87 1.05
CA PRO A 455 29.11 -11.44 0.92
C PRO A 455 30.01 -10.75 -0.11
N GLN A 456 29.54 -9.65 -0.70
CA GLN A 456 30.16 -9.05 -1.89
C GLN A 456 30.51 -7.57 -1.81
N GLN A 457 31.39 -7.16 -2.73
CA GLN A 457 31.48 -5.79 -3.22
C GLN A 457 31.25 -5.79 -4.75
N PRO A 458 30.50 -4.83 -5.31
CA PRO A 458 30.30 -4.69 -6.74
C PRO A 458 31.62 -4.29 -7.44
N GLU A 459 31.98 -4.95 -8.55
CA GLU A 459 33.17 -4.59 -9.35
C GLU A 459 32.90 -3.42 -10.31
N ALA A 460 31.73 -3.41 -10.98
CA ALA A 460 31.35 -2.37 -11.94
C ALA A 460 29.83 -2.26 -12.11
N GLY A 461 29.16 -1.49 -11.25
CA GLY A 461 27.75 -1.13 -11.41
C GLY A 461 26.77 -2.29 -11.19
N ILE A 462 26.50 -3.08 -12.24
CA ILE A 462 25.46 -4.14 -12.32
C ILE A 462 26.01 -5.57 -12.43
N LEU A 463 27.32 -5.74 -12.65
CA LEU A 463 27.98 -7.05 -12.67
C LEU A 463 28.56 -7.38 -11.29
N TYR A 464 28.29 -8.59 -10.82
CA TYR A 464 28.67 -9.09 -9.52
C TYR A 464 29.41 -10.42 -9.65
N LYS A 465 30.60 -10.52 -9.07
CA LYS A 465 31.33 -11.80 -8.96
C LYS A 465 31.05 -12.44 -7.61
N LYS A 466 30.40 -13.59 -7.64
CA LYS A 466 29.87 -14.29 -6.46
C LYS A 466 30.67 -15.53 -6.14
N ARG A 467 31.27 -15.58 -4.95
CA ARG A 467 31.87 -16.83 -4.47
C ARG A 467 30.81 -17.75 -3.89
N VAL A 468 30.73 -18.97 -4.38
CA VAL A 468 29.86 -20.04 -3.87
C VAL A 468 30.51 -20.65 -2.65
N LYS A 469 29.79 -20.67 -1.53
CA LYS A 469 30.20 -21.33 -0.29
C LYS A 469 29.69 -22.77 -0.22
N LEU A 470 28.44 -22.97 -0.65
CA LEU A 470 27.77 -24.27 -0.66
C LEU A 470 26.75 -24.28 -1.79
N ASP A 471 26.71 -25.34 -2.60
CA ASP A 471 25.70 -25.52 -3.64
C ASP A 471 25.34 -26.99 -3.74
N GLY A 472 24.05 -27.32 -3.63
CA GLY A 472 23.63 -28.71 -3.57
C GLY A 472 22.12 -28.91 -3.60
N GLU A 473 21.72 -30.15 -3.89
CA GLU A 473 20.32 -30.54 -3.85
C GLU A 473 19.86 -30.62 -2.40
N PHE A 474 18.79 -29.90 -2.07
CA PHE A 474 18.24 -29.85 -0.72
C PHE A 474 17.14 -30.89 -0.54
N ALA A 475 16.20 -30.93 -1.47
CA ALA A 475 15.06 -31.84 -1.44
C ALA A 475 14.60 -32.17 -2.87
N THR A 476 14.13 -33.39 -3.07
CA THR A 476 13.37 -33.78 -4.25
C THR A 476 11.97 -34.15 -3.82
N ILE A 477 10.96 -33.46 -4.37
CA ILE A 477 9.56 -33.80 -4.25
C ILE A 477 9.17 -34.54 -5.53
N ASP A 478 8.76 -35.79 -5.40
CA ASP A 478 8.37 -36.58 -6.57
C ASP A 478 7.07 -37.33 -6.32
N LEU A 479 6.00 -36.86 -6.97
CA LEU A 479 4.70 -37.52 -6.96
C LEU A 479 4.64 -38.72 -7.91
N SER A 480 5.69 -39.03 -8.67
CA SER A 480 5.79 -40.32 -9.36
C SER A 480 5.81 -41.48 -8.36
N HIS A 481 6.35 -41.28 -7.16
CA HIS A 481 6.29 -42.26 -6.07
C HIS A 481 4.88 -42.41 -5.46
N MET A 482 3.88 -41.62 -5.87
CA MET A 482 2.47 -42.00 -5.61
C MET A 482 2.15 -43.36 -6.21
N TYR A 483 2.98 -43.85 -7.14
CA TYR A 483 2.74 -45.00 -8.00
C TYR A 483 3.73 -46.15 -7.78
N HIS A 484 4.60 -46.09 -6.76
CA HIS A 484 5.60 -47.12 -6.45
C HIS A 484 5.63 -47.45 -4.95
N ASP A 485 5.68 -48.74 -4.59
CA ASP A 485 5.91 -49.21 -3.22
C ASP A 485 7.40 -49.10 -2.89
N GLU A 486 7.77 -48.10 -2.10
CA GLU A 486 9.08 -48.05 -1.45
C GLU A 486 8.91 -47.92 0.07
N GLU A 487 9.03 -49.04 0.76
CA GLU A 487 9.32 -49.08 2.20
C GLU A 487 10.73 -48.51 2.41
N SER A 488 10.85 -47.23 2.80
CA SER A 488 12.12 -46.71 3.31
C SER A 488 12.09 -46.62 4.84
N LYS A 489 13.16 -47.12 5.47
CA LYS A 489 13.38 -47.15 6.92
C LYS A 489 14.01 -45.86 7.47
N ASP A 490 13.85 -44.72 6.79
CA ASP A 490 14.44 -43.45 7.26
C ASP A 490 13.53 -42.81 8.33
N GLU A 491 13.92 -42.93 9.60
CA GLU A 491 13.17 -42.43 10.77
C GLU A 491 12.93 -40.90 10.76
N GLU A 492 13.62 -40.14 9.89
CA GLU A 492 13.45 -38.69 9.73
C GLU A 492 12.66 -38.29 8.45
N ARG A 493 12.01 -39.22 7.74
CA ARG A 493 11.27 -38.91 6.50
C ARG A 493 10.01 -38.10 6.81
N ILE A 494 9.92 -36.86 6.28
CA ILE A 494 8.77 -35.96 6.49
C ILE A 494 7.53 -36.35 5.68
N SER A 495 7.74 -36.98 4.51
CA SER A 495 6.70 -37.55 3.67
C SER A 495 7.32 -38.59 2.75
N LYS A 496 6.54 -39.59 2.34
CA LYS A 496 6.97 -40.59 1.36
C LYS A 496 7.26 -40.01 -0.03
N TYR A 497 6.78 -38.80 -0.35
CA TYR A 497 7.07 -38.15 -1.63
C TYR A 497 8.27 -37.21 -1.59
N VAL A 498 8.94 -37.11 -0.44
CA VAL A 498 10.07 -36.20 -0.25
C VAL A 498 11.34 -37.00 0.05
N THR A 499 12.37 -36.75 -0.75
CA THR A 499 13.70 -37.35 -0.60
C THR A 499 14.71 -36.26 -0.26
N LYS A 500 15.54 -36.49 0.75
CA LYS A 500 16.65 -35.58 1.10
C LYS A 500 17.70 -35.60 0.00
N GLY A 501 18.18 -34.44 -0.42
CA GLY A 501 19.30 -34.36 -1.36
C GLY A 501 20.63 -34.76 -0.71
N LYS A 502 21.65 -35.02 -1.53
CA LYS A 502 22.98 -35.48 -1.07
C LYS A 502 23.63 -34.52 -0.07
N GLU A 503 23.50 -33.22 -0.32
CA GLU A 503 24.09 -32.15 0.49
C GLU A 503 23.17 -31.67 1.64
N TYR A 504 22.06 -32.35 1.91
CA TYR A 504 21.04 -31.92 2.87
C TYR A 504 21.60 -31.59 4.27
N LYS A 505 22.52 -32.40 4.80
CA LYS A 505 23.08 -32.20 6.16
C LYS A 505 23.85 -30.88 6.27
N ASP A 506 24.68 -30.58 5.27
CA ASP A 506 25.48 -29.35 5.23
C ASP A 506 24.61 -28.13 4.98
N ILE A 507 23.65 -28.25 4.06
CA ILE A 507 22.67 -27.19 3.76
C ILE A 507 21.83 -26.89 5.01
N LYS A 508 21.32 -27.92 5.72
CA LYS A 508 20.57 -27.77 6.98
C LYS A 508 21.38 -26.99 8.01
N LYS A 509 22.65 -27.34 8.22
CA LYS A 509 23.52 -26.69 9.20
C LYS A 509 23.69 -25.20 8.91
N GLU A 510 23.94 -24.84 7.65
CA GLU A 510 24.12 -23.44 7.27
C GLU A 510 22.79 -22.67 7.27
N MET A 511 21.73 -23.20 6.65
CA MET A 511 20.42 -22.55 6.58
C MET A 511 19.76 -22.33 7.94
N MET A 512 20.10 -23.11 8.96
CA MET A 512 19.68 -22.85 10.34
C MET A 512 20.21 -21.52 10.89
N ARG A 513 21.33 -21.01 10.37
CA ARG A 513 21.94 -19.72 10.74
C ARG A 513 21.25 -18.53 10.05
N PHE A 514 20.62 -18.75 8.90
CA PHE A 514 19.90 -17.72 8.15
C PHE A 514 18.53 -17.44 8.78
N ARG A 515 18.50 -16.60 9.83
CA ARG A 515 17.28 -16.23 10.56
C ARG A 515 16.62 -15.02 9.91
N ALA A 516 15.66 -15.26 9.02
CA ALA A 516 14.92 -14.19 8.34
C ALA A 516 13.68 -13.76 9.14
N PHE A 517 13.34 -12.48 9.05
CA PHE A 517 12.11 -11.92 9.58
C PHE A 517 11.00 -11.96 8.50
N PHE A 518 9.85 -12.51 8.86
CA PHE A 518 8.66 -12.57 8.02
C PHE A 518 7.55 -11.67 8.60
N PRO A 519 7.22 -10.55 7.94
CA PRO A 519 6.21 -9.62 8.43
C PRO A 519 4.84 -10.27 8.59
N GLY A 520 4.14 -10.02 9.70
CA GLY A 520 2.85 -10.68 9.99
C GLY A 520 2.92 -12.21 10.14
N GLY A 521 4.12 -12.77 10.26
CA GLY A 521 4.36 -14.21 10.41
C GLY A 521 3.92 -14.99 9.19
N VAL A 522 2.73 -15.59 9.25
CA VAL A 522 2.15 -16.41 8.17
C VAL A 522 1.99 -15.60 6.88
N VAL A 523 1.58 -14.34 6.97
CA VAL A 523 1.38 -13.49 5.79
C VAL A 523 2.68 -13.30 5.02
N GLY A 524 3.77 -12.93 5.70
CA GLY A 524 5.09 -12.80 5.08
C GLY A 524 5.62 -14.13 4.55
N GLN A 525 5.42 -15.24 5.25
CA GLN A 525 5.83 -16.57 4.75
C GLN A 525 5.13 -16.92 3.43
N HIS A 526 3.83 -16.66 3.33
CA HIS A 526 3.09 -16.93 2.10
C HIS A 526 3.37 -15.92 0.98
N ALA A 527 3.73 -14.67 1.29
CA ALA A 527 4.28 -13.74 0.30
C ALA A 527 5.58 -14.29 -0.31
N PHE A 528 6.46 -14.85 0.53
CA PHE A 528 7.67 -15.52 0.07
C PHE A 528 7.37 -16.76 -0.78
N PHE A 529 6.45 -17.63 -0.34
CA PHE A 529 6.04 -18.81 -1.11
C PHE A 529 5.41 -18.45 -2.46
N THR A 530 4.60 -17.40 -2.54
CA THR A 530 4.00 -16.96 -3.80
C THR A 530 5.05 -16.60 -4.86
N ILE A 531 6.19 -16.00 -4.46
CA ILE A 531 7.30 -15.74 -5.40
C ILE A 531 7.91 -17.06 -5.91
N LEU A 532 8.09 -18.05 -5.03
CA LEU A 532 8.61 -19.37 -5.41
C LEU A 532 7.64 -20.13 -6.32
N GLU A 533 6.35 -20.15 -5.97
CA GLU A 533 5.26 -20.75 -6.74
C GLU A 533 5.19 -20.17 -8.16
N ASN A 534 5.26 -18.84 -8.27
CA ASN A 534 5.24 -18.15 -9.55
C ASN A 534 6.45 -18.49 -10.41
N GLU A 535 7.62 -18.71 -9.80
CA GLU A 535 8.80 -19.15 -10.53
C GLU A 535 8.67 -20.58 -11.02
N ILE A 536 8.16 -21.52 -10.21
CA ILE A 536 7.92 -22.89 -10.65
C ILE A 536 6.94 -22.91 -11.84
N ARG A 537 5.84 -22.15 -11.76
CA ARG A 537 4.82 -22.04 -12.82
C ARG A 537 5.36 -21.43 -14.13
N ASN A 538 6.46 -20.67 -14.09
CA ASN A 538 7.06 -20.12 -15.31
C ASN A 538 7.54 -21.20 -16.29
N VAL A 539 7.57 -22.47 -15.87
CA VAL A 539 7.83 -23.62 -16.73
C VAL A 539 6.99 -23.66 -18.01
N LYS A 540 5.74 -23.14 -17.98
CA LYS A 540 4.87 -23.04 -19.16
C LYS A 540 5.42 -22.20 -20.32
N HIS A 541 6.43 -21.36 -20.05
CA HIS A 541 7.07 -20.51 -21.05
C HIS A 541 8.27 -21.17 -21.74
N PHE A 542 8.60 -22.40 -21.38
CA PHE A 542 9.71 -23.15 -22.00
C PHE A 542 9.22 -23.93 -23.23
N GLY A 543 10.09 -24.08 -24.23
CA GLY A 543 9.77 -24.84 -25.45
C GLY A 543 9.70 -26.35 -25.21
N GLU A 544 9.08 -27.09 -26.14
CA GLU A 544 8.78 -28.52 -25.97
C GLU A 544 10.01 -29.41 -25.68
N LYS A 545 11.19 -29.08 -26.23
CA LYS A 545 12.44 -29.80 -25.93
C LYS A 545 12.80 -29.72 -24.44
N ALA A 546 12.68 -28.51 -23.86
CA ALA A 546 12.95 -28.26 -22.45
C ALA A 546 11.90 -28.94 -21.57
N LEU A 547 10.62 -28.86 -21.96
CA LEU A 547 9.53 -29.52 -21.24
C LEU A 547 9.70 -31.04 -21.21
N LYS A 548 10.13 -31.68 -22.32
CA LYS A 548 10.44 -33.11 -22.35
C LYS A 548 11.55 -33.50 -21.38
N ASP A 549 12.60 -32.68 -21.28
CA ASP A 549 13.68 -32.88 -20.32
C ASP A 549 13.17 -32.76 -18.87
N MET A 550 12.41 -31.72 -18.56
CA MET A 550 11.82 -31.49 -17.23
C MET A 550 10.79 -32.56 -16.83
N ARG A 551 10.00 -33.08 -17.77
CA ARG A 551 9.08 -34.21 -17.53
C ARG A 551 9.82 -35.48 -17.15
N LYS A 552 10.99 -35.72 -17.76
CA LYS A 552 11.81 -36.91 -17.53
C LYS A 552 12.67 -36.80 -16.27
N ASN A 553 13.36 -35.68 -16.11
CA ASN A 553 14.41 -35.50 -15.10
C ASN A 553 13.96 -34.68 -13.88
N GLY A 554 12.78 -34.07 -13.96
CA GLY A 554 12.22 -33.17 -12.95
C GLY A 554 12.58 -31.71 -13.18
N LEU A 555 11.73 -30.81 -12.71
CA LEU A 555 11.93 -29.36 -12.73
C LEU A 555 12.82 -28.94 -11.55
N THR A 556 13.93 -28.27 -11.81
CA THR A 556 14.82 -27.80 -10.74
C THR A 556 14.60 -26.31 -10.45
N LEU A 557 14.11 -26.01 -9.25
CA LEU A 557 14.04 -24.67 -8.68
C LEU A 557 15.31 -24.41 -7.85
N ASN A 558 16.04 -23.35 -8.17
CA ASN A 558 17.20 -22.94 -7.41
C ASN A 558 16.88 -21.71 -6.55
N ILE A 559 17.30 -21.73 -5.30
CA ILE A 559 17.20 -20.59 -4.37
C ILE A 559 18.61 -20.26 -3.88
N SER A 560 19.09 -19.05 -4.17
CA SER A 560 20.36 -18.55 -3.63
C SER A 560 20.15 -17.67 -2.40
N LEU A 561 21.07 -17.80 -1.44
CA LEU A 561 21.08 -17.08 -0.17
C LEU A 561 22.39 -16.30 -0.04
N GLU A 562 22.29 -15.00 0.18
CA GLU A 562 23.43 -14.10 0.33
C GLU A 562 23.17 -13.14 1.51
N GLU A 563 24.14 -13.00 2.42
CA GLU A 563 24.10 -11.94 3.43
C GLU A 563 24.57 -10.63 2.81
N ASP A 564 23.82 -9.56 3.03
CA ASP A 564 24.13 -8.24 2.52
C ASP A 564 23.85 -7.19 3.63
N THR A 565 24.64 -6.12 3.61
CA THR A 565 24.67 -5.10 4.66
C THR A 565 24.69 -3.73 4.00
N TYR A 566 23.87 -2.81 4.52
CA TYR A 566 23.91 -1.42 4.11
C TYR A 566 24.38 -0.57 5.28
N ALA A 567 25.59 -0.03 5.15
CA ALA A 567 26.14 0.90 6.12
C ALA A 567 25.76 2.34 5.76
N GLN A 568 24.98 3.00 6.62
CA GLN A 568 24.91 4.45 6.68
C GLN A 568 25.78 4.97 7.83
N LYS A 569 26.11 6.27 7.81
CA LYS A 569 27.00 6.94 8.79
C LYS A 569 26.71 6.66 10.28
N LYS A 570 25.53 6.13 10.65
CA LYS A 570 25.13 5.81 12.04
C LYS A 570 24.66 4.37 12.29
N HIS A 571 24.23 3.60 11.29
CA HIS A 571 23.56 2.31 11.46
C HIS A 571 23.96 1.32 10.36
N GLU A 572 24.20 0.06 10.74
CA GLU A 572 24.45 -1.06 9.82
C GLU A 572 23.17 -1.89 9.70
N THR A 573 22.45 -1.76 8.59
CA THR A 573 21.23 -2.52 8.33
C THR A 573 21.57 -3.85 7.65
N LYS A 574 21.06 -4.97 8.18
CA LYS A 574 21.37 -6.32 7.68
C LYS A 574 20.17 -6.99 7.04
N TYR A 575 20.39 -7.59 5.87
CA TYR A 575 19.37 -8.26 5.10
C TYR A 575 19.93 -9.50 4.40
N TYR A 576 19.02 -10.38 4.01
CA TYR A 576 19.32 -11.49 3.12
C TYR A 576 18.83 -11.14 1.73
N LYS A 577 19.71 -11.25 0.74
CA LYS A 577 19.33 -11.24 -0.66
C LYS A 577 19.01 -12.66 -1.08
N ILE A 578 17.83 -12.84 -1.65
CA ILE A 578 17.33 -14.13 -2.13
C ILE A 578 17.26 -14.09 -3.65
N GLY A 579 17.96 -15.00 -4.31
CA GLY A 579 17.83 -15.24 -5.76
C GLY A 579 16.97 -16.46 -6.03
N VAL A 580 16.08 -16.40 -7.02
CA VAL A 580 15.22 -17.53 -7.38
C VAL A 580 15.16 -17.69 -8.90
N TRP A 581 15.34 -18.92 -9.40
CA TRP A 581 15.23 -19.25 -10.82
C TRP A 581 14.98 -20.74 -11.09
N ILE A 582 14.44 -21.04 -12.28
CA ILE A 582 14.46 -22.40 -12.83
C ILE A 582 15.84 -22.69 -13.43
N LYS A 583 16.49 -23.78 -13.02
CA LYS A 583 17.82 -24.21 -13.49
C LYS A 583 17.77 -24.84 -14.90
N HIS A 584 17.16 -24.14 -15.85
CA HIS A 584 17.14 -24.51 -17.26
C HIS A 584 17.60 -23.31 -18.11
N LYS A 585 18.47 -23.57 -19.09
CA LYS A 585 19.05 -22.52 -19.94
C LYS A 585 17.96 -21.89 -20.81
N VAL A 586 17.94 -20.56 -20.87
CA VAL A 586 17.07 -19.77 -21.74
C VAL A 586 17.91 -18.78 -22.52
N LYS A 587 17.44 -18.40 -23.71
CA LYS A 587 18.02 -17.27 -24.44
C LYS A 587 17.64 -15.99 -23.72
N ILE A 588 18.62 -15.22 -23.29
CA ILE A 588 18.43 -13.95 -22.60
C ILE A 588 18.92 -12.85 -23.54
N ASP A 589 18.01 -11.97 -23.94
CA ASP A 589 18.29 -10.80 -24.75
C ASP A 589 17.86 -9.51 -24.02
N GLU A 590 18.27 -8.37 -24.57
CA GLU A 590 17.95 -7.05 -24.03
C GLU A 590 16.42 -6.81 -24.01
N GLU A 591 15.69 -7.29 -25.01
CA GLU A 591 14.25 -7.09 -25.11
C GLU A 591 13.50 -7.79 -23.97
N LEU A 592 13.82 -9.05 -23.70
CA LEU A 592 13.26 -9.80 -22.57
C LEU A 592 13.49 -9.07 -21.25
N LEU A 593 14.70 -8.56 -21.02
CA LEU A 593 15.04 -7.85 -19.79
C LEU A 593 14.31 -6.50 -19.71
N ARG A 594 14.30 -5.73 -20.80
CA ARG A 594 13.60 -4.43 -20.89
C ARG A 594 12.11 -4.57 -20.60
N VAL A 595 11.43 -5.51 -21.25
CA VAL A 595 9.98 -5.76 -21.05
C VAL A 595 9.67 -6.12 -19.59
N ARG A 596 10.56 -6.86 -18.92
CA ARG A 596 10.39 -7.21 -17.50
C ARG A 596 10.65 -6.02 -16.60
N LEU A 597 11.68 -5.22 -16.89
CA LEU A 597 12.01 -4.00 -16.17
C LEU A 597 10.89 -2.95 -16.29
N ASP A 598 10.33 -2.75 -17.49
CA ASP A 598 9.20 -1.84 -17.73
C ASP A 598 8.00 -2.21 -16.86
N LYS A 599 7.66 -3.50 -16.79
CA LYS A 599 6.56 -3.99 -15.96
C LYS A 599 6.82 -3.81 -14.47
N LEU A 600 8.05 -4.04 -14.01
CA LEU A 600 8.41 -3.83 -12.61
C LEU A 600 8.48 -2.35 -12.23
N TRP A 601 8.90 -1.49 -13.14
CA TRP A 601 8.96 -0.05 -12.93
C TRP A 601 7.58 0.61 -12.95
N GLY A 602 6.74 0.20 -13.91
CA GLY A 602 5.41 0.77 -14.14
C GLY A 602 4.41 0.52 -13.01
N ASP A 603 3.28 1.24 -13.07
CA ASP A 603 2.21 1.12 -12.09
C ASP A 603 1.51 -0.25 -12.17
N ILE A 604 0.94 -0.71 -11.04
CA ILE A 604 0.11 -1.92 -11.00
C ILE A 604 -1.30 -1.67 -11.53
N ILE A 605 -1.68 -0.42 -11.76
CA ILE A 605 -2.88 -0.03 -12.47
C ILE A 605 -2.57 0.53 -13.87
N THR A 606 -3.57 0.58 -14.74
CA THR A 606 -3.48 1.26 -16.05
C THR A 606 -3.75 2.75 -15.89
N ASP A 607 -2.97 3.60 -16.55
CA ASP A 607 -3.04 5.06 -16.35
C ASP A 607 -4.39 5.67 -16.79
N LYS A 608 -5.07 5.07 -17.77
CA LYS A 608 -6.33 5.59 -18.34
C LYS A 608 -7.59 4.95 -17.77
N SER A 609 -7.54 3.68 -17.38
CA SER A 609 -8.72 2.92 -16.99
C SER A 609 -8.71 2.44 -15.54
N TYR A 610 -7.63 2.73 -14.79
CA TYR A 610 -7.45 2.33 -13.40
C TYR A 610 -7.66 0.82 -13.16
N ARG A 611 -7.50 0.01 -14.22
CA ARG A 611 -7.67 -1.44 -14.17
C ARG A 611 -6.39 -2.09 -13.64
N PRO A 612 -6.49 -3.16 -12.83
CA PRO A 612 -5.33 -3.89 -12.37
C PRO A 612 -4.56 -4.52 -13.54
N ARG A 613 -3.23 -4.48 -13.46
CA ARG A 613 -2.33 -5.23 -14.34
C ARG A 613 -2.05 -6.60 -13.71
N LEU A 614 -2.60 -7.65 -14.31
CA LEU A 614 -2.53 -9.01 -13.78
C LEU A 614 -1.29 -9.78 -14.25
N GLY A 615 -1.01 -10.90 -13.59
CA GLY A 615 0.06 -11.83 -13.93
C GLY A 615 1.20 -11.92 -12.91
N GLY A 616 2.02 -12.97 -13.06
CA GLY A 616 3.04 -13.36 -12.06
C GLY A 616 4.04 -12.27 -11.69
N ILE A 617 4.42 -11.39 -12.61
CA ILE A 617 5.39 -10.33 -12.33
C ILE A 617 4.83 -9.26 -11.36
N PHE A 618 3.54 -8.96 -11.45
CA PHE A 618 2.88 -8.02 -10.54
C PHE A 618 2.61 -8.68 -9.19
N GLN A 619 2.27 -9.98 -9.18
CA GLN A 619 2.17 -10.78 -7.96
C GLN A 619 3.50 -10.76 -7.18
N ASP A 620 4.62 -11.00 -7.88
CA ASP A 620 5.96 -10.97 -7.29
C ASP A 620 6.31 -9.57 -6.77
N LYS A 621 5.97 -8.51 -7.53
CA LYS A 621 6.17 -7.12 -7.11
C LYS A 621 5.43 -6.80 -5.81
N VAL A 622 4.16 -7.20 -5.70
CA VAL A 622 3.32 -7.01 -4.51
C VAL A 622 3.91 -7.75 -3.31
N CYS A 623 4.26 -9.02 -3.49
CA CYS A 623 4.80 -9.85 -2.40
C CYS A 623 6.17 -9.36 -1.93
N ALA A 624 7.05 -8.94 -2.85
CA ALA A 624 8.35 -8.37 -2.49
C ALA A 624 8.22 -7.05 -1.71
N GLY A 625 7.25 -6.20 -2.09
CA GLY A 625 6.92 -4.99 -1.33
C GLY A 625 6.49 -5.32 0.10
N MET A 626 5.56 -6.27 0.28
CA MET A 626 5.12 -6.72 1.60
C MET A 626 6.27 -7.28 2.46
N LEU A 627 7.14 -8.11 1.89
CA LEU A 627 8.29 -8.70 2.60
C LEU A 627 9.27 -7.65 3.11
N PHE A 628 9.45 -6.56 2.37
CA PHE A 628 10.43 -5.53 2.70
C PHE A 628 9.86 -4.38 3.51
N ASN A 629 8.58 -4.02 3.32
CA ASN A 629 7.96 -2.86 3.97
C ASN A 629 6.91 -3.20 5.04
N ASN A 630 6.59 -4.48 5.25
CA ASN A 630 5.53 -4.97 6.14
C ASN A 630 4.09 -4.62 5.70
N GLU A 631 3.92 -4.01 4.53
CA GLU A 631 2.64 -3.45 4.07
C GLU A 631 2.51 -3.59 2.55
N PHE A 632 1.35 -4.09 2.09
CA PHE A 632 1.09 -4.31 0.67
C PHE A 632 0.90 -3.01 -0.14
N SER A 633 0.26 -2.00 0.44
CA SER A 633 -0.01 -0.70 -0.22
C SER A 633 1.29 0.05 -0.57
N SER A 634 2.36 -0.19 0.17
CA SER A 634 3.68 0.42 -0.01
C SER A 634 4.48 -0.10 -1.22
N ILE A 635 3.89 -0.97 -2.04
CA ILE A 635 4.51 -1.57 -3.24
C ILE A 635 5.10 -0.53 -4.21
N GLN A 636 4.52 0.67 -4.25
CA GLN A 636 4.95 1.79 -5.10
C GLN A 636 5.27 3.05 -4.30
N ASP A 637 5.45 2.93 -2.98
CA ASP A 637 5.91 4.04 -2.18
C ASP A 637 7.32 4.46 -2.62
N LEU A 638 7.48 5.72 -2.99
CA LEU A 638 8.75 6.35 -3.36
C LEU A 638 9.06 7.57 -2.47
N THR A 639 8.36 7.72 -1.35
CA THR A 639 8.49 8.88 -0.46
C THR A 639 9.84 8.88 0.26
N SER A 640 10.27 7.72 0.78
CA SER A 640 11.52 7.59 1.53
C SER A 640 12.74 7.31 0.63
N ASP A 641 13.93 7.73 1.08
CA ASP A 641 15.18 7.45 0.36
C ASP A 641 15.49 5.95 0.28
N ARG A 642 15.09 5.16 1.30
CA ARG A 642 15.16 3.69 1.26
C ARG A 642 14.30 3.18 0.12
N SER A 643 13.04 3.60 0.07
CA SER A 643 12.09 3.17 -0.96
C SER A 643 12.60 3.55 -2.35
N LYS A 644 13.10 4.77 -2.55
CA LYS A 644 13.77 5.20 -3.80
C LYS A 644 14.98 4.34 -4.16
N ARG A 645 15.70 3.78 -3.18
CA ARG A 645 16.87 2.92 -3.41
C ARG A 645 16.51 1.48 -3.78
N PHE A 646 15.55 0.91 -3.08
CA PHE A 646 15.19 -0.49 -3.23
C PHE A 646 14.06 -0.71 -4.24
N TYR A 647 13.31 0.32 -4.64
CA TYR A 647 12.28 0.21 -5.67
C TYR A 647 12.88 -0.03 -7.07
N PRO A 648 12.31 -0.96 -7.87
CA PRO A 648 11.30 -1.95 -7.47
C PRO A 648 11.88 -2.99 -6.51
N TYR A 649 11.11 -3.38 -5.48
CA TYR A 649 11.55 -4.27 -4.39
C TYR A 649 11.97 -5.68 -4.85
N ILE A 650 11.64 -6.03 -6.09
CA ILE A 650 12.15 -7.18 -6.82
C ILE A 650 12.95 -6.71 -8.04
N LYS A 651 14.12 -7.31 -8.24
CA LYS A 651 15.05 -7.05 -9.33
C LYS A 651 15.11 -8.24 -10.27
N VAL A 652 15.49 -7.99 -11.52
CA VAL A 652 15.76 -9.03 -12.49
C VAL A 652 17.26 -9.18 -12.66
N GLY A 653 17.70 -10.36 -13.04
CA GLY A 653 19.10 -10.58 -13.38
C GLY A 653 19.31 -11.84 -14.18
N CYS A 654 20.57 -12.11 -14.48
CA CYS A 654 20.96 -13.27 -15.26
C CYS A 654 22.40 -13.70 -14.97
N SER A 655 22.73 -14.94 -15.29
CA SER A 655 24.11 -15.46 -15.30
C SER A 655 24.35 -16.28 -16.58
N THR A 656 25.61 -16.45 -16.97
CA THR A 656 25.94 -17.30 -18.13
C THR A 656 25.78 -18.77 -17.77
N ALA A 657 25.69 -19.62 -18.78
CA ALA A 657 25.64 -21.06 -18.61
C ALA A 657 26.99 -21.71 -18.25
N ASP A 658 28.11 -21.00 -18.47
CA ASP A 658 29.47 -21.53 -18.40
C ASP A 658 30.21 -21.14 -17.10
N ASP A 659 29.61 -20.26 -16.28
CA ASP A 659 30.20 -19.72 -15.04
C ASP A 659 30.42 -20.76 -13.93
N LEU A 660 29.89 -21.99 -14.05
CA LEU A 660 29.92 -22.98 -12.96
C LEU A 660 31.18 -23.86 -12.92
N GLN A 661 32.17 -23.69 -13.82
CA GLN A 661 33.16 -24.75 -14.03
C GLN A 661 34.64 -24.46 -13.76
N LYS A 662 35.08 -23.29 -13.22
CA LYS A 662 36.53 -23.11 -12.99
C LYS A 662 37.03 -22.61 -11.64
N ASN A 663 36.28 -21.90 -10.79
CA ASN A 663 36.86 -21.28 -9.56
C ASN A 663 35.89 -20.97 -8.40
N ASP A 664 34.78 -21.71 -8.22
CA ASP A 664 33.70 -21.37 -7.25
C ASP A 664 33.17 -19.92 -7.37
N LEU A 665 33.38 -19.26 -8.51
CA LEU A 665 32.99 -17.88 -8.80
C LEU A 665 31.91 -17.87 -9.88
N ILE A 666 30.78 -17.23 -9.61
CA ILE A 666 29.68 -17.04 -10.54
C ILE A 666 29.59 -15.56 -10.91
N GLU A 667 29.49 -15.25 -12.20
CA GLU A 667 29.19 -13.91 -12.66
C GLU A 667 27.67 -13.72 -12.78
N GLU A 668 27.14 -12.74 -12.03
CA GLU A 668 25.71 -12.42 -12.06
C GLU A 668 25.50 -10.95 -12.44
N PHE A 669 24.66 -10.73 -13.45
CA PHE A 669 24.12 -9.41 -13.76
C PHE A 669 22.88 -9.18 -12.92
N GLU A 670 22.87 -8.12 -12.12
CA GLU A 670 21.71 -7.69 -11.36
C GLU A 670 21.24 -6.31 -11.82
N ILE A 671 20.04 -6.28 -12.40
CA ILE A 671 19.52 -5.11 -13.09
C ILE A 671 18.30 -4.59 -12.35
N SER A 672 18.44 -3.40 -11.77
CA SER A 672 17.31 -2.64 -11.23
C SER A 672 16.80 -1.66 -12.27
N ALA A 673 15.47 -1.53 -12.40
CA ALA A 673 14.86 -0.56 -13.30
C ALA A 673 15.34 0.88 -13.06
N ARG A 674 15.54 1.28 -11.80
CA ARG A 674 16.11 2.60 -11.48
C ARG A 674 17.45 2.86 -12.16
N ARG A 675 18.39 1.91 -12.06
CA ARG A 675 19.69 2.02 -12.73
C ARG A 675 19.52 2.06 -14.23
N PHE A 676 18.55 1.33 -14.78
CA PHE A 676 18.28 1.29 -16.22
C PHE A 676 17.67 2.59 -16.78
N TYR A 677 16.73 3.25 -16.06
CA TYR A 677 15.96 4.41 -16.57
C TYR A 677 16.33 5.78 -16.01
N HIS A 678 17.44 5.94 -15.28
CA HIS A 678 17.74 7.19 -14.56
C HIS A 678 17.76 8.44 -15.47
N LYS A 679 16.96 9.46 -15.10
CA LYS A 679 16.67 10.69 -15.87
C LYS A 679 17.65 11.85 -15.65
N GLU A 680 18.44 11.84 -14.58
CA GLU A 680 19.23 13.03 -14.17
C GLU A 680 20.71 13.01 -14.61
N ASP A 681 21.28 11.84 -14.90
CA ASP A 681 22.64 11.71 -15.40
C ASP A 681 22.67 10.79 -16.62
N ASN A 682 22.62 11.40 -17.80
CA ASN A 682 22.57 10.78 -19.14
C ASN A 682 23.77 9.89 -19.52
N LYS A 683 24.46 9.21 -18.58
CA LYS A 683 25.79 8.66 -18.83
C LYS A 683 26.12 7.21 -18.43
N VAL A 684 25.33 6.43 -17.67
CA VAL A 684 25.96 5.22 -17.05
C VAL A 684 25.29 3.83 -17.21
N SER A 685 24.06 3.62 -17.71
CA SER A 685 23.51 2.23 -17.72
C SER A 685 23.22 1.62 -19.09
N LEU A 686 22.47 2.28 -19.98
CA LEU A 686 22.12 1.68 -21.27
C LEU A 686 23.35 1.42 -22.16
N PRO A 687 24.30 2.36 -22.33
CA PRO A 687 25.50 2.12 -23.12
C PRO A 687 26.46 1.11 -22.47
N PHE A 688 26.50 1.02 -21.13
CA PHE A 688 27.30 0.03 -20.42
C PHE A 688 26.68 -1.36 -20.55
N PHE A 689 25.37 -1.49 -20.34
CA PHE A 689 24.65 -2.74 -20.49
C PHE A 689 24.75 -3.28 -21.93
N GLN A 690 24.53 -2.43 -22.94
CA GLN A 690 24.68 -2.83 -24.36
C GLN A 690 26.12 -3.21 -24.73
N LYS A 691 27.13 -2.61 -24.09
CA LYS A 691 28.55 -2.98 -24.29
C LYS A 691 28.95 -4.25 -23.55
N SER A 692 28.39 -4.49 -22.36
CA SER A 692 28.82 -5.55 -21.43
C SER A 692 27.93 -6.79 -21.46
N PHE A 693 26.71 -6.71 -22.01
CA PHE A 693 25.78 -7.83 -22.11
C PHE A 693 25.58 -8.23 -23.57
N GLN A 694 26.04 -9.43 -23.92
CA GLN A 694 25.76 -10.05 -25.21
C GLN A 694 24.61 -11.06 -25.05
N PRO A 695 23.69 -11.17 -26.02
CA PRO A 695 22.64 -12.19 -25.97
C PRO A 695 23.25 -13.57 -25.78
N GLN A 696 22.86 -14.24 -24.70
CA GLN A 696 23.51 -15.49 -24.29
C GLN A 696 22.49 -16.50 -23.78
N TYR A 697 22.84 -17.78 -23.88
CA TYR A 697 22.12 -18.83 -23.18
C TYR A 697 22.59 -18.87 -21.73
N GLY A 698 21.65 -18.71 -20.81
CA GLY A 698 21.95 -18.60 -19.39
C GLY A 698 20.74 -18.84 -18.52
N TYR A 699 20.81 -18.38 -17.26
CA TYR A 699 19.71 -18.49 -16.31
C TYR A 699 19.12 -17.12 -16.04
N TYR A 700 17.82 -16.97 -16.25
CA TYR A 700 17.08 -15.78 -15.85
C TYR A 700 16.73 -15.87 -14.37
N LYS A 701 17.02 -14.82 -13.60
CA LYS A 701 16.91 -14.81 -12.13
C LYS A 701 16.08 -13.64 -11.64
N LYS A 702 15.41 -13.85 -10.50
CA LYS A 702 14.75 -12.80 -9.73
C LYS A 702 15.48 -12.63 -8.40
N PHE A 703 15.63 -11.39 -7.95
CA PHE A 703 16.27 -11.07 -6.68
C PHE A 703 15.38 -10.17 -5.83
N PHE A 704 15.24 -10.50 -4.56
CA PHE A 704 14.52 -9.68 -3.57
C PHE A 704 15.20 -9.81 -2.20
N HIS A 705 14.74 -9.05 -1.22
CA HIS A 705 15.39 -8.96 0.09
C HIS A 705 14.44 -9.37 1.21
N LEU A 706 14.99 -10.05 2.22
CA LEU A 706 14.36 -10.33 3.50
C LEU A 706 15.17 -9.67 4.60
N TRP A 707 14.50 -9.14 5.62
CA TRP A 707 15.19 -8.60 6.79
C TRP A 707 15.88 -9.72 7.58
N LYS A 708 17.13 -9.50 8.01
CA LYS A 708 17.79 -10.40 8.97
C LYS A 708 17.16 -10.19 10.34
N GLY A 709 16.69 -11.25 10.98
CA GLY A 709 16.19 -11.19 12.35
C GLY A 709 17.34 -10.96 13.32
N GLU A 710 17.15 -10.03 14.26
CA GLU A 710 18.13 -9.71 15.29
C GLU A 710 17.47 -9.67 16.67
N GLU A 711 18.26 -9.70 17.74
CA GLU A 711 17.69 -9.80 19.08
C GLU A 711 17.39 -8.44 19.70
N ILE A 712 18.26 -7.42 19.54
CA ILE A 712 18.15 -6.15 20.27
C ILE A 712 18.40 -4.97 19.34
N TYR A 713 17.52 -3.96 19.40
CA TYR A 713 17.75 -2.64 18.82
C TYR A 713 17.90 -1.58 19.91
N HIS A 714 18.80 -0.62 19.72
CA HIS A 714 19.00 0.49 20.66
C HIS A 714 18.43 1.79 20.08
N ALA A 715 17.21 2.15 20.47
CA ALA A 715 16.58 3.41 20.07
C ALA A 715 16.92 4.51 21.09
N LYS A 716 17.81 5.42 20.73
CA LYS A 716 18.25 6.53 21.60
C LYS A 716 17.52 7.83 21.31
N SER A 717 16.96 8.00 20.11
CA SER A 717 16.24 9.22 19.71
C SER A 717 14.98 8.92 18.88
N VAL A 718 14.18 9.95 18.56
CA VAL A 718 13.01 9.83 17.67
C VAL A 718 13.43 9.35 16.29
N GLU A 719 14.57 9.83 15.80
CA GLU A 719 15.11 9.49 14.49
C GLU A 719 15.45 7.99 14.39
N ASP A 720 15.84 7.35 15.49
CA ASP A 720 16.05 5.90 15.53
C ASP A 720 14.71 5.14 15.44
N ILE A 721 13.65 5.69 16.05
CA ILE A 721 12.32 5.07 16.07
C ILE A 721 11.64 5.21 14.70
N ASP A 722 11.74 6.38 14.08
CA ASP A 722 11.14 6.71 12.79
C ASP A 722 12.12 6.55 11.61
N ASN A 723 13.20 5.79 11.83
CA ASN A 723 14.20 5.53 10.82
C ASN A 723 13.60 4.77 9.61
N PRO A 724 13.52 5.39 8.42
CA PRO A 724 13.00 4.71 7.23
C PRO A 724 13.95 3.60 6.75
N TRP A 725 15.21 3.54 7.19
CA TRP A 725 16.19 2.54 6.80
C TRP A 725 16.20 1.28 7.68
N GLU A 726 15.32 1.22 8.68
CA GLU A 726 15.24 0.08 9.59
C GLU A 726 13.80 -0.42 9.75
N ASN A 727 13.65 -1.71 10.04
CA ASN A 727 12.39 -2.36 10.36
C ASN A 727 12.43 -2.83 11.81
N LEU A 728 11.92 -2.01 12.72
CA LEU A 728 11.97 -2.27 14.16
C LEU A 728 11.27 -3.59 14.57
N ALA A 729 10.34 -4.10 13.76
CA ALA A 729 9.67 -5.36 14.04
C ALA A 729 10.59 -6.59 13.87
N ARG A 730 11.75 -6.45 13.23
CA ARG A 730 12.73 -7.54 13.06
C ARG A 730 13.53 -7.87 14.33
N PHE A 731 13.35 -7.09 15.39
CA PHE A 731 14.07 -7.24 16.66
C PHE A 731 13.19 -7.85 17.74
N SER A 732 13.75 -8.80 18.50
CA SER A 732 13.06 -9.38 19.66
C SER A 732 12.83 -8.35 20.78
N PHE A 733 13.76 -7.43 21.00
CA PHE A 733 13.75 -6.41 22.05
C PHE A 733 14.15 -5.05 21.52
N ILE A 734 13.55 -3.99 22.08
CA ILE A 734 13.97 -2.61 21.82
C ILE A 734 14.33 -1.93 23.12
N TYR A 735 15.56 -1.45 23.22
CA TYR A 735 16.02 -0.61 24.30
C TYR A 735 15.58 0.83 24.08
N LEU A 736 14.89 1.39 25.08
CA LEU A 736 14.49 2.79 25.15
C LEU A 736 14.92 3.37 26.51
N PRO A 737 15.78 4.40 26.57
CA PRO A 737 16.23 5.00 27.83
C PRO A 737 15.06 5.50 28.70
N LEU A 738 15.17 5.34 30.03
CA LEU A 738 14.15 5.79 31.02
C LEU A 738 13.74 7.26 30.86
N ASN A 739 14.70 8.12 30.50
CA ASN A 739 14.48 9.56 30.35
C ASN A 739 13.89 9.94 28.97
N SER A 740 13.52 8.95 28.15
CA SER A 740 12.90 9.21 26.85
C SER A 740 11.49 9.79 27.02
N PRO A 741 11.07 10.71 26.15
CA PRO A 741 9.69 11.17 26.09
C PRO A 741 8.69 10.01 26.04
N VAL A 742 7.56 10.14 26.75
CA VAL A 742 6.49 9.11 26.76
C VAL A 742 5.99 8.81 25.35
N THR A 743 6.02 9.81 24.45
CA THR A 743 5.68 9.67 23.03
C THR A 743 6.54 8.64 22.30
N HIS A 744 7.79 8.42 22.70
CA HIS A 744 8.65 7.40 22.09
C HIS A 744 8.13 5.98 22.39
N PHE A 745 7.76 5.73 23.64
CA PHE A 745 7.18 4.45 24.04
C PHE A 745 5.86 4.21 23.31
N GLN A 746 5.00 5.23 23.21
CA GLN A 746 3.74 5.16 22.46
C GLN A 746 3.98 4.79 20.99
N LYS A 747 4.91 5.48 20.30
CA LYS A 747 5.27 5.18 18.91
C LYS A 747 5.76 3.74 18.69
N LEU A 748 6.53 3.18 19.62
CA LEU A 748 6.97 1.78 19.53
C LEU A 748 5.79 0.82 19.69
N ARG A 749 4.87 1.11 20.62
CA ARG A 749 3.64 0.32 20.83
C ARG A 749 2.69 0.38 19.64
N GLU A 750 2.56 1.54 19.01
CA GLU A 750 1.82 1.73 17.76
C GLU A 750 2.37 0.86 16.62
N LYS A 751 3.68 0.61 16.60
CA LYS A 751 4.32 -0.33 15.66
C LYS A 751 4.15 -1.81 16.06
N GLY A 752 3.38 -2.09 17.13
CA GLY A 752 3.07 -3.43 17.62
C GLY A 752 4.16 -4.08 18.47
N ILE A 753 5.16 -3.31 18.89
CA ILE A 753 6.34 -3.80 19.61
C ILE A 753 6.03 -3.89 21.09
N ILE A 754 6.23 -5.09 21.67
CA ILE A 754 5.85 -5.35 23.07
C ILE A 754 7.06 -5.36 24.01
N ARG A 755 8.16 -5.99 23.61
CA ARG A 755 9.37 -6.15 24.43
C ARG A 755 10.22 -4.88 24.37
N ILE A 756 9.82 -3.88 25.15
CA ILE A 756 10.54 -2.61 25.31
C ILE A 756 11.26 -2.63 26.66
N ILE A 757 12.59 -2.55 26.64
CA ILE A 757 13.45 -2.60 27.83
C ILE A 757 14.03 -1.22 28.15
N ASP A 758 14.25 -0.96 29.44
CA ASP A 758 14.66 0.35 29.95
C ASP A 758 16.14 0.40 30.42
N ARG A 759 16.79 -0.77 30.47
CA ARG A 759 18.24 -0.94 30.69
C ARG A 759 18.92 -1.46 29.43
N PRO A 760 20.10 -0.92 29.07
CA PRO A 760 20.82 -1.37 27.89
C PRO A 760 21.27 -2.82 28.07
N ALA A 761 21.02 -3.64 27.07
CA ALA A 761 21.42 -5.04 27.02
C ALA A 761 22.48 -5.26 25.93
N LYS A 762 23.44 -6.16 26.17
CA LYS A 762 24.47 -6.53 25.18
C LYS A 762 24.13 -7.84 24.46
N ASP A 763 23.32 -8.66 25.09
CA ASP A 763 22.97 -10.00 24.64
C ASP A 763 21.51 -10.32 25.02
N GLN A 764 20.98 -11.38 24.42
CA GLN A 764 19.59 -11.80 24.62
C GLN A 764 19.26 -12.08 26.10
N LEU A 765 20.20 -12.65 26.86
CA LEU A 765 20.00 -12.97 28.27
C LEU A 765 19.83 -11.70 29.12
N SER A 766 20.72 -10.72 28.98
CA SER A 766 20.62 -9.42 29.65
C SER A 766 19.36 -8.64 29.25
N ALA A 767 18.91 -8.78 28.00
CA ALA A 767 17.63 -8.24 27.55
C ALA A 767 16.44 -8.90 28.26
N TYR A 768 16.40 -10.23 28.35
CA TYR A 768 15.37 -10.95 29.11
C TYR A 768 15.36 -10.55 30.59
N ARG A 769 16.53 -10.40 31.23
CA ARG A 769 16.61 -9.98 32.64
C ARG A 769 15.94 -8.61 32.86
N SER A 770 16.23 -7.65 31.97
CA SER A 770 15.63 -6.31 31.97
C SER A 770 14.13 -6.35 31.66
N TRP A 771 13.74 -7.17 30.68
CA TRP A 771 12.36 -7.33 30.28
C TRP A 771 11.49 -7.95 31.37
N LEU A 772 11.96 -9.01 32.03
CA LEU A 772 11.18 -9.68 33.06
C LEU A 772 10.98 -8.83 34.31
N SER A 773 11.93 -7.95 34.68
CA SER A 773 11.69 -6.98 35.76
C SER A 773 10.49 -6.08 35.46
N ILE A 774 10.33 -5.67 34.20
CA ILE A 774 9.19 -4.85 33.74
C ILE A 774 7.92 -5.68 33.63
N TRP A 775 8.00 -6.83 32.95
CA TRP A 775 6.83 -7.64 32.58
C TRP A 775 6.18 -8.34 33.78
N LEU A 776 7.01 -8.83 34.71
CA LEU A 776 6.55 -9.56 35.90
C LEU A 776 6.57 -8.71 37.18
N LYS A 777 6.88 -7.41 37.09
CA LYS A 777 6.92 -6.45 38.21
C LYS A 777 7.86 -6.87 39.35
N ASP A 778 9.13 -7.10 39.01
CA ASP A 778 10.19 -7.43 39.99
C ASP A 778 9.85 -8.58 40.96
N LYS A 779 9.25 -9.68 40.45
CA LYS A 779 9.11 -10.92 41.22
C LYS A 779 10.48 -11.34 41.78
N VAL A 780 10.62 -11.30 43.10
CA VAL A 780 11.91 -11.54 43.80
C VAL A 780 12.37 -12.98 43.66
N GLN A 781 11.43 -13.93 43.77
CA GLN A 781 11.71 -15.35 43.64
C GLN A 781 10.45 -16.14 43.28
N GLU A 782 10.58 -17.10 42.38
CA GLU A 782 9.50 -18.03 42.02
C GLU A 782 10.06 -19.40 41.66
N LYS A 783 9.33 -20.45 42.03
CA LYS A 783 9.74 -21.85 41.84
C LYS A 783 8.65 -22.60 41.09
N ILE A 784 9.01 -23.16 39.94
CA ILE A 784 8.17 -24.06 39.16
C ILE A 784 8.74 -25.47 39.28
N VAL A 785 7.92 -26.41 39.74
CA VAL A 785 8.31 -27.82 39.90
C VAL A 785 7.60 -28.62 38.82
N PHE A 786 8.38 -29.25 37.94
CA PHE A 786 7.87 -30.23 36.99
C PHE A 786 7.86 -31.60 37.65
N SER A 787 6.74 -32.31 37.60
CA SER A 787 6.63 -33.62 38.24
C SER A 787 6.17 -34.70 37.28
N VAL A 788 6.93 -35.78 37.13
CA VAL A 788 6.59 -36.96 36.32
C VAL A 788 6.16 -38.07 37.29
N LYS A 789 5.06 -38.78 37.01
CA LYS A 789 4.51 -39.85 37.89
C LYS A 789 4.35 -39.42 39.37
N LYS A 790 3.98 -38.15 39.61
CA LYS A 790 3.82 -37.53 40.95
C LYS A 790 5.11 -37.31 41.75
N GLN A 791 6.29 -37.57 41.16
CA GLN A 791 7.59 -37.25 41.76
C GLN A 791 8.17 -36.01 41.07
N PRO A 792 8.88 -35.12 41.79
CA PRO A 792 9.54 -33.97 41.18
C PRO A 792 10.65 -34.46 40.25
N ALA A 793 10.51 -34.18 38.96
CA ALA A 793 11.50 -34.54 37.93
C ALA A 793 12.51 -33.41 37.71
N SER A 794 12.05 -32.15 37.77
CA SER A 794 12.95 -31.00 37.62
C SER A 794 12.36 -29.73 38.22
N VAL A 795 13.21 -28.73 38.44
CA VAL A 795 12.83 -27.43 39.01
C VAL A 795 13.37 -26.29 38.17
N LEU A 796 12.48 -25.38 37.76
CA LEU A 796 12.85 -24.07 37.23
C LEU A 796 12.72 -23.03 38.34
N LEU A 797 13.87 -22.48 38.76
CA LEU A 797 13.98 -21.47 39.80
C LEU A 797 14.31 -20.11 39.19
N TYR A 798 13.47 -19.11 39.42
CA TYR A 798 13.80 -17.72 39.16
C TYR A 798 14.15 -17.01 40.46
N LYS A 799 15.34 -16.42 40.54
CA LYS A 799 15.81 -15.68 41.72
C LYS A 799 16.76 -14.56 41.30
N ASN A 800 16.52 -13.34 41.79
CA ASN A 800 17.38 -12.17 41.55
C ASN A 800 17.68 -11.93 40.06
N GLY A 801 16.66 -12.07 39.20
CA GLY A 801 16.82 -11.88 37.75
C GLY A 801 17.44 -13.05 36.98
N LYS A 802 17.80 -14.15 37.64
CA LYS A 802 18.37 -15.35 36.99
C LYS A 802 17.37 -16.50 36.99
N ALA A 803 17.33 -17.26 35.91
CA ALA A 803 16.52 -18.46 35.77
C ALA A 803 17.42 -19.70 35.69
N ILE A 804 17.36 -20.58 36.68
CA ILE A 804 18.19 -21.78 36.75
C ILE A 804 17.28 -23.00 36.69
N TYR A 805 17.60 -23.93 35.79
CA TYR A 805 16.92 -25.20 35.67
C TYR A 805 17.75 -26.27 36.39
N PHE A 806 17.12 -27.03 37.27
CA PHE A 806 17.73 -28.12 38.02
C PHE A 806 17.11 -29.46 37.56
N PRO A 807 17.92 -30.39 37.01
CA PRO A 807 17.49 -31.77 36.78
C PRO A 807 17.24 -32.51 38.10
N GLU A 808 16.76 -33.76 38.02
CA GLU A 808 16.31 -34.53 39.20
C GLU A 808 17.43 -34.71 40.24
N GLU A 809 18.65 -35.00 39.77
CA GLU A 809 19.81 -35.26 40.63
C GLU A 809 20.29 -34.02 41.41
N GLU A 810 19.98 -32.82 40.90
CA GLU A 810 20.46 -31.54 41.45
C GLU A 810 19.35 -30.76 42.17
N LEU A 811 18.22 -31.41 42.47
CA LEU A 811 17.04 -30.74 43.02
C LEU A 811 17.36 -30.01 44.34
N PRO A 812 17.22 -28.67 44.37
CA PRO A 812 17.59 -27.90 45.55
C PRO A 812 16.54 -28.06 46.68
N LYS A 813 17.01 -28.29 47.91
CA LYS A 813 16.18 -28.25 49.14
C LYS A 813 15.75 -26.81 49.42
N LEU A 814 14.64 -26.38 48.81
CA LEU A 814 14.14 -25.01 48.93
C LEU A 814 12.75 -24.97 49.59
N ASN A 815 12.65 -24.20 50.67
CA ASN A 815 11.41 -23.88 51.38
C ASN A 815 10.68 -22.71 50.69
N GLY A 816 9.37 -22.85 50.41
CA GLY A 816 8.54 -21.78 49.84
C GLY A 816 7.33 -22.27 49.03
N LYS A 817 6.43 -21.34 48.66
CA LYS A 817 5.32 -21.62 47.71
C LYS A 817 5.92 -22.00 46.35
N SER A 818 5.47 -23.11 45.80
CA SER A 818 5.89 -23.62 44.49
C SER A 818 4.69 -23.82 43.59
N HIS A 819 4.84 -23.46 42.32
CA HIS A 819 3.88 -23.78 41.27
C HIS A 819 4.21 -25.16 40.73
N LYS A 820 3.28 -26.12 40.83
CA LYS A 820 3.51 -27.52 40.42
C LYS A 820 2.87 -27.79 39.07
N ILE A 821 3.68 -28.23 38.12
CA ILE A 821 3.26 -28.63 36.77
C ILE A 821 3.49 -30.14 36.62
N PRO A 822 2.45 -30.96 36.82
CA PRO A 822 2.55 -32.39 36.58
C PRO A 822 2.61 -32.68 35.08
N LEU A 823 3.62 -33.44 34.66
CA LEU A 823 3.90 -33.81 33.28
C LEU A 823 3.53 -35.27 33.03
N VAL A 824 2.93 -35.54 31.87
CA VAL A 824 2.76 -36.89 31.34
C VAL A 824 3.22 -36.94 29.90
N HIS A 825 3.90 -38.03 29.54
CA HIS A 825 4.21 -38.30 28.14
C HIS A 825 2.98 -38.87 27.47
N GLY A 826 2.41 -38.18 26.49
CA GLY A 826 1.12 -38.61 25.93
C GLY A 826 1.22 -39.94 25.18
N HIS A 827 0.89 -41.08 25.78
CA HIS A 827 0.72 -42.35 25.06
C HIS A 827 -0.75 -42.79 25.11
N GLY A 828 -1.50 -42.48 24.05
CA GLY A 828 -2.88 -42.98 23.86
C GLY A 828 -3.95 -42.33 24.76
N GLU A 829 -5.21 -42.66 24.47
CA GLU A 829 -6.42 -42.09 25.10
C GLU A 829 -6.60 -42.42 26.59
N ARG A 830 -5.70 -43.22 27.19
CA ARG A 830 -5.81 -43.66 28.59
C ARG A 830 -5.37 -42.61 29.62
N ASP A 831 -4.75 -41.50 29.20
CA ASP A 831 -4.19 -40.47 30.09
C ASP A 831 -5.05 -39.20 30.23
N ALA A 832 -6.38 -39.32 30.19
CA ALA A 832 -7.31 -38.23 30.45
C ALA A 832 -7.45 -37.90 31.97
N GLN A 833 -6.33 -37.86 32.71
CA GLN A 833 -6.36 -37.43 34.11
C GLN A 833 -6.47 -35.91 34.20
N ARG A 834 -7.49 -35.42 34.92
CA ARG A 834 -7.70 -33.99 35.18
C ARG A 834 -6.46 -33.38 35.85
N GLY A 835 -6.02 -32.21 35.38
CA GLY A 835 -4.95 -31.43 36.01
C GLY A 835 -3.52 -31.77 35.60
N ILE A 836 -3.31 -32.61 34.57
CA ILE A 836 -1.98 -33.01 34.07
C ILE A 836 -1.66 -32.36 32.73
N VAL A 837 -0.43 -31.86 32.58
CA VAL A 837 0.10 -31.23 31.37
C VAL A 837 0.76 -32.29 30.48
N ARG A 838 0.29 -32.41 29.24
CA ARG A 838 0.83 -33.37 28.25
C ARG A 838 2.00 -32.78 27.51
N ILE A 839 3.05 -33.59 27.34
CA ILE A 839 4.24 -33.24 26.56
C ILE A 839 4.60 -34.36 25.56
N ARG A 840 5.15 -33.96 24.41
CA ARG A 840 5.64 -34.86 23.37
C ARG A 840 7.16 -34.80 23.26
N GLN A 841 7.77 -35.91 22.82
CA GLN A 841 9.21 -35.98 22.54
C GLN A 841 9.60 -34.99 21.44
N HIS A 842 8.76 -34.85 20.42
CA HIS A 842 8.93 -33.91 19.33
C HIS A 842 8.32 -32.52 19.59
N GLY A 843 7.74 -32.29 20.79
CA GLY A 843 7.17 -31.01 21.21
C GLY A 843 8.25 -30.03 21.69
N ILE A 844 7.92 -28.74 21.78
CA ILE A 844 8.86 -27.64 22.04
C ILE A 844 9.59 -27.80 23.37
N PHE A 845 8.91 -28.31 24.40
CA PHE A 845 9.51 -28.49 25.72
C PHE A 845 10.70 -29.45 25.68
N ARG A 846 10.53 -30.62 25.06
CA ARG A 846 11.63 -31.57 24.89
C ARG A 846 12.61 -31.09 23.83
N ARG A 847 12.16 -30.76 22.63
CA ARG A 847 13.01 -30.48 21.46
C ARG A 847 13.85 -29.20 21.59
N TYR A 848 13.26 -28.11 22.09
CA TYR A 848 13.91 -26.80 22.13
C TYR A 848 14.51 -26.50 23.51
N PHE A 849 13.71 -26.65 24.57
CA PHE A 849 14.17 -26.32 25.92
C PHE A 849 15.09 -27.39 26.52
N CYS A 850 14.75 -28.68 26.36
CA CYS A 850 15.56 -29.80 26.87
C CYS A 850 16.50 -30.43 25.82
N GLU A 851 16.63 -29.84 24.63
CA GLU A 851 17.51 -30.32 23.55
C GLU A 851 17.32 -31.80 23.15
N GLY A 852 16.10 -32.33 23.30
CA GLY A 852 15.72 -33.71 23.02
C GLY A 852 15.81 -34.66 24.22
N GLN A 853 16.43 -34.23 25.32
CA GLN A 853 16.56 -35.01 26.55
C GLN A 853 15.26 -35.03 27.37
N ALA A 854 15.17 -35.95 28.34
CA ALA A 854 14.07 -35.97 29.28
C ALA A 854 14.19 -34.83 30.30
N PRO A 855 13.07 -34.27 30.81
CA PRO A 855 13.10 -33.17 31.78
C PRO A 855 13.98 -33.45 33.00
N GLU A 856 13.97 -34.69 33.48
CA GLU A 856 14.76 -35.20 34.60
C GLU A 856 16.28 -35.18 34.35
N ASP A 857 16.71 -35.31 33.08
CA ASP A 857 18.12 -35.41 32.69
C ASP A 857 18.64 -34.15 31.98
N ALA A 858 17.76 -33.18 31.71
CA ALA A 858 18.06 -32.10 30.79
C ALA A 858 18.95 -31.02 31.40
N GLU A 859 20.05 -30.72 30.73
CA GLU A 859 20.82 -29.49 30.97
C GLU A 859 20.21 -28.34 30.16
N MET A 860 19.66 -27.34 30.84
CA MET A 860 19.05 -26.18 30.18
C MET A 860 19.85 -24.91 30.44
N PRO A 861 20.40 -24.26 29.38
CA PRO A 861 21.14 -23.02 29.54
C PRO A 861 20.23 -21.87 29.99
N GLU A 862 20.81 -20.89 30.71
CA GLU A 862 20.06 -19.80 31.36
C GLU A 862 19.17 -19.01 30.38
N ASN A 863 19.62 -18.80 29.14
CA ASN A 863 18.85 -18.09 28.12
C ASN A 863 17.57 -18.83 27.70
N LYS A 864 17.58 -20.16 27.70
CA LYS A 864 16.38 -20.98 27.45
C LYS A 864 15.51 -21.07 28.71
N ALA A 865 16.13 -21.20 29.89
CA ALA A 865 15.43 -21.24 31.17
C ALA A 865 14.66 -19.94 31.44
N ILE A 866 15.25 -18.77 31.16
CA ILE A 866 14.59 -17.47 31.35
C ILE A 866 13.45 -17.24 30.36
N GLU A 867 13.59 -17.73 29.13
CA GLU A 867 12.53 -17.72 28.13
C GLU A 867 11.36 -18.64 28.52
N LEU A 868 11.67 -19.87 28.97
CA LEU A 868 10.65 -20.79 29.47
C LEU A 868 9.90 -20.18 30.66
N PHE A 869 10.63 -19.49 31.54
CA PHE A 869 10.05 -18.80 32.68
C PHE A 869 9.09 -17.68 32.25
N GLU A 870 9.44 -16.88 31.22
CA GLU A 870 8.54 -15.89 30.60
C GLU A 870 7.24 -16.55 30.11
N VAL A 871 7.37 -17.67 29.39
CA VAL A 871 6.23 -18.38 28.79
C VAL A 871 5.25 -18.88 29.85
N LEU A 872 5.74 -19.53 30.89
CA LEU A 872 4.92 -20.12 31.95
C LEU A 872 4.24 -19.06 32.84
N ASN A 873 4.90 -17.91 33.05
CA ASN A 873 4.37 -16.84 33.89
C ASN A 873 3.57 -15.77 33.14
N THR A 874 3.57 -15.78 31.82
CA THR A 874 2.74 -14.85 31.05
C THR A 874 1.27 -15.21 31.21
N ARG A 875 0.48 -14.35 31.84
CA ARG A 875 -0.95 -14.58 32.11
C ARG A 875 -1.80 -14.12 30.94
N ILE A 876 -2.57 -15.03 30.35
CA ILE A 876 -3.41 -14.79 29.16
C ILE A 876 -4.87 -15.04 29.53
N CYS A 877 -5.76 -14.14 29.11
CA CYS A 877 -7.21 -14.34 29.10
C CYS A 877 -7.74 -14.11 27.69
N MET A 878 -8.56 -15.02 27.15
CA MET A 878 -9.06 -14.93 25.78
C MET A 878 -10.57 -15.12 25.72
N PHE A 879 -11.26 -14.26 24.97
CA PHE A 879 -12.67 -14.38 24.60
C PHE A 879 -12.78 -14.45 23.07
N ASP A 880 -12.79 -15.67 22.54
CA ASP A 880 -12.96 -15.93 21.11
C ASP A 880 -13.56 -17.31 20.89
N ASN A 881 -14.76 -17.38 20.31
CA ASN A 881 -15.49 -18.63 20.13
C ASN A 881 -14.73 -19.62 19.23
N ARG A 882 -13.98 -19.12 18.25
CA ARG A 882 -13.23 -19.99 17.32
C ARG A 882 -12.10 -20.70 18.05
N ILE A 883 -11.49 -20.04 19.01
CA ILE A 883 -10.41 -20.61 19.83
C ILE A 883 -10.99 -21.51 20.92
N ALA A 884 -11.97 -21.00 21.68
CA ALA A 884 -12.58 -21.71 22.78
C ALA A 884 -13.23 -23.03 22.34
N ASN A 885 -13.95 -23.05 21.22
CA ASN A 885 -14.60 -24.26 20.73
C ASN A 885 -13.60 -25.36 20.31
N ARG A 886 -12.38 -24.99 19.91
CA ARG A 886 -11.32 -25.96 19.56
C ARG A 886 -10.69 -26.59 20.80
N ILE A 887 -10.59 -25.83 21.88
CA ILE A 887 -9.93 -26.26 23.12
C ILE A 887 -10.92 -26.91 24.09
N ALA A 888 -12.21 -26.57 24.05
CA ALA A 888 -13.25 -27.13 24.91
C ALA A 888 -13.38 -28.66 24.82
N THR A 889 -12.89 -29.29 23.75
CA THR A 889 -12.78 -30.75 23.60
C THR A 889 -11.62 -31.36 24.42
N SER A 890 -10.77 -30.52 25.03
CA SER A 890 -9.49 -30.87 25.65
C SER A 890 -9.27 -30.12 26.98
N GLY A 891 -9.71 -30.69 28.12
CA GLY A 891 -9.24 -30.36 29.48
C GLY A 891 -8.92 -28.88 29.81
N THR A 892 -9.89 -27.96 29.67
CA THR A 892 -9.73 -26.50 29.87
C THR A 892 -9.11 -26.10 31.20
N ASP A 893 -9.39 -26.85 32.26
CA ASP A 893 -8.94 -26.57 33.63
C ASP A 893 -7.41 -26.60 33.75
N VAL A 894 -6.73 -27.44 32.94
CA VAL A 894 -5.26 -27.56 32.96
C VAL A 894 -4.61 -26.26 32.53
N TYR A 895 -5.12 -25.62 31.48
CA TYR A 895 -4.54 -24.38 30.95
C TYR A 895 -4.67 -23.22 31.95
N GLN A 896 -5.81 -23.12 32.61
CA GLN A 896 -6.07 -22.10 33.62
C GLN A 896 -5.24 -22.34 34.87
N ASP A 897 -5.30 -23.55 35.44
CA ASP A 897 -4.73 -23.84 36.75
C ASP A 897 -3.20 -24.04 36.71
N LYS A 898 -2.66 -24.53 35.59
CA LYS A 898 -1.23 -24.93 35.48
C LYS A 898 -0.44 -24.04 34.55
N LEU A 899 -1.06 -23.44 33.54
CA LEU A 899 -0.34 -22.72 32.48
C LEU A 899 -0.74 -21.24 32.38
N ASN A 900 -1.44 -20.69 33.38
CA ASN A 900 -1.83 -19.27 33.43
C ASN A 900 -2.52 -18.80 32.13
N CYS A 901 -3.39 -19.63 31.56
CA CYS A 901 -4.03 -19.39 30.28
C CYS A 901 -5.53 -19.68 30.39
N VAL A 902 -6.33 -18.63 30.41
CA VAL A 902 -7.79 -18.69 30.51
C VAL A 902 -8.40 -18.46 29.13
N ILE A 903 -9.25 -19.37 28.69
CA ILE A 903 -9.85 -19.33 27.36
C ILE A 903 -11.36 -19.55 27.49
N HIS A 904 -12.11 -18.49 27.25
CA HIS A 904 -13.56 -18.44 27.40
C HIS A 904 -14.25 -18.37 26.04
N LYS A 905 -15.47 -18.93 25.99
CA LYS A 905 -16.44 -18.60 24.95
C LYS A 905 -16.85 -17.13 25.08
N GLU A 906 -17.36 -16.57 24.00
CA GLU A 906 -17.85 -15.18 23.91
C GLU A 906 -19.19 -15.01 24.67
N GLU A 907 -19.17 -15.22 25.98
CA GLU A 907 -20.34 -15.16 26.85
C GLU A 907 -20.23 -14.00 27.85
N LYS A 908 -21.27 -13.15 27.89
CA LYS A 908 -21.32 -11.99 28.80
C LYS A 908 -21.19 -12.37 30.27
N LYS A 909 -21.68 -13.56 30.67
CA LYS A 909 -21.57 -14.06 32.05
C LYS A 909 -20.11 -14.30 32.45
N LEU A 910 -19.34 -14.97 31.60
CA LEU A 910 -17.91 -15.21 31.82
C LEU A 910 -17.12 -13.90 31.82
N TRP A 911 -17.48 -12.97 30.93
CA TRP A 911 -16.90 -11.61 30.93
C TRP A 911 -17.09 -10.90 32.26
N GLN A 912 -18.31 -10.89 32.81
CA GLN A 912 -18.57 -10.24 34.10
C GLN A 912 -17.85 -10.92 35.27
N GLN A 913 -17.69 -12.24 35.25
CA GLN A 913 -16.89 -12.96 36.25
C GLN A 913 -15.43 -12.50 36.24
N GLU A 914 -14.81 -12.45 35.06
CA GLU A 914 -13.44 -11.98 34.89
C GLU A 914 -13.29 -10.49 35.26
N LYS A 915 -14.23 -9.65 34.82
CA LYS A 915 -14.28 -8.21 35.14
C LYS A 915 -14.35 -7.98 36.66
N THR A 916 -15.17 -8.74 37.38
CA THR A 916 -15.30 -8.64 38.84
C THR A 916 -13.99 -8.98 39.55
N THR A 917 -13.23 -9.95 39.03
CA THR A 917 -11.90 -10.28 39.57
C THR A 917 -10.80 -9.30 39.15
N GLY A 918 -11.04 -8.51 38.10
CA GLY A 918 -10.16 -7.47 37.59
C GLY A 918 -9.19 -7.94 36.50
N PHE A 919 -9.20 -7.25 35.36
CA PHE A 919 -8.32 -7.57 34.21
C PHE A 919 -6.84 -7.23 34.43
N HIS A 920 -6.52 -6.37 35.40
CA HIS A 920 -5.15 -6.00 35.78
C HIS A 920 -4.25 -7.19 36.18
N ARG A 921 -4.86 -8.35 36.48
CA ARG A 921 -4.16 -9.60 36.78
C ARG A 921 -3.62 -10.31 35.55
N TYR A 922 -4.05 -9.94 34.35
CA TYR A 922 -3.57 -10.54 33.10
C TYR A 922 -2.49 -9.69 32.48
N HIS A 923 -1.60 -10.30 31.72
CA HIS A 923 -0.69 -9.56 30.86
C HIS A 923 -1.27 -9.37 29.45
N PHE A 924 -2.04 -10.35 28.98
CA PHE A 924 -2.79 -10.27 27.72
C PHE A 924 -4.27 -10.52 27.97
N LEU A 925 -5.11 -9.58 27.54
CA LEU A 925 -6.55 -9.77 27.37
C LEU A 925 -6.86 -9.80 25.88
N VAL A 926 -7.30 -10.93 25.35
CA VAL A 926 -7.62 -11.10 23.93
C VAL A 926 -9.12 -11.11 23.77
N VAL A 927 -9.66 -10.23 22.93
CA VAL A 927 -11.11 -10.08 22.74
C VAL A 927 -11.43 -10.01 21.26
N HIS A 928 -12.37 -10.84 20.81
CA HIS A 928 -12.85 -10.75 19.45
C HIS A 928 -13.79 -9.55 19.24
N LEU A 929 -13.61 -8.81 18.14
CA LEU A 929 -14.41 -7.62 17.84
C LEU A 929 -15.92 -7.91 17.82
N SER A 930 -16.36 -9.04 17.28
CA SER A 930 -17.80 -9.38 17.29
C SER A 930 -18.36 -9.63 18.69
N PHE A 931 -17.53 -10.03 19.65
CA PHE A 931 -17.96 -10.14 21.04
C PHE A 931 -18.19 -8.75 21.65
N ILE A 932 -17.32 -7.78 21.34
CA ILE A 932 -17.49 -6.38 21.75
C ILE A 932 -18.83 -5.84 21.20
N GLU A 933 -19.13 -6.12 19.94
CA GLU A 933 -20.39 -5.71 19.29
C GLU A 933 -21.64 -6.44 19.80
N SER A 934 -21.46 -7.50 20.59
CA SER A 934 -22.57 -8.24 21.18
C SER A 934 -23.15 -7.54 22.41
N PHE A 935 -22.43 -6.58 23.00
CA PHE A 935 -22.91 -5.81 24.15
C PHE A 935 -24.07 -4.91 23.73
N THR A 936 -25.08 -4.85 24.58
CA THR A 936 -26.34 -4.15 24.29
C THR A 936 -26.64 -3.12 25.37
N ASP A 937 -27.25 -2.01 24.99
CA ASP A 937 -27.73 -0.98 25.90
C ASP A 937 -29.04 -1.42 26.59
N ARG A 938 -29.63 -0.53 27.41
CA ARG A 938 -30.90 -0.78 28.12
C ARG A 938 -32.09 -0.99 27.16
N ASN A 939 -31.97 -0.56 25.91
CA ASN A 939 -33.00 -0.65 24.88
C ASN A 939 -32.78 -1.85 23.93
N GLY A 940 -31.80 -2.72 24.22
CA GLY A 940 -31.47 -3.88 23.39
C GLY A 940 -30.71 -3.55 22.10
N ARG A 941 -30.27 -2.31 21.90
CA ARG A 941 -29.44 -1.90 20.76
C ARG A 941 -27.98 -2.22 21.04
N LYS A 942 -27.18 -2.45 20.00
CA LYS A 942 -25.73 -2.62 20.15
C LYS A 942 -25.14 -1.39 20.83
N LYS A 943 -24.43 -1.61 21.94
CA LYS A 943 -23.83 -0.56 22.75
C LYS A 943 -22.49 -0.11 22.16
N TYR A 944 -21.70 -1.05 21.64
CA TYR A 944 -20.37 -0.80 21.12
C TYR A 944 -20.22 -1.25 19.66
N HIS A 945 -19.42 -0.50 18.92
CA HIS A 945 -19.12 -0.61 17.51
C HIS A 945 -17.65 -0.24 17.27
N GLU A 946 -17.18 -0.33 16.02
CA GLU A 946 -15.84 0.13 15.66
C GLU A 946 -15.64 1.62 15.93
N ASP A 947 -16.68 2.43 15.76
CA ASP A 947 -16.62 3.89 15.87
C ASP A 947 -16.52 4.39 17.30
N ASN A 948 -17.05 3.65 18.28
CA ASN A 948 -17.00 4.00 19.70
C ASN A 948 -16.21 3.00 20.54
N ILE A 949 -15.20 2.34 19.95
CA ILE A 949 -14.37 1.34 20.64
C ILE A 949 -13.66 1.89 21.90
N LYS A 950 -13.37 3.20 21.95
CA LYS A 950 -12.82 3.88 23.14
C LYS A 950 -13.72 3.74 24.36
N GLU A 951 -15.04 3.83 24.15
CA GLU A 951 -16.05 3.73 25.21
C GLU A 951 -16.05 2.33 25.82
N PHE A 952 -15.98 1.28 24.98
CA PHE A 952 -15.83 -0.10 25.46
C PHE A 952 -14.60 -0.26 26.34
N ILE A 953 -13.43 0.24 25.89
CA ILE A 953 -12.19 0.08 26.67
C ILE A 953 -12.30 0.79 28.02
N ARG A 954 -12.85 2.01 28.05
CA ARG A 954 -13.01 2.81 29.26
C ARG A 954 -13.97 2.13 30.26
N GLU A 955 -15.14 1.70 29.80
CA GLU A 955 -16.22 1.22 30.67
C GLU A 955 -16.11 -0.27 31.03
N GLU A 956 -15.58 -1.09 30.12
CA GLU A 956 -15.56 -2.53 30.26
C GLU A 956 -14.19 -3.08 30.65
N VAL A 957 -13.09 -2.45 30.23
CA VAL A 957 -11.73 -2.97 30.46
C VAL A 957 -11.00 -2.24 31.59
N ILE A 958 -10.99 -0.90 31.57
CA ILE A 958 -10.14 -0.06 32.44
C ILE A 958 -10.87 0.45 33.68
N LYS A 959 -12.20 0.38 33.69
CA LYS A 959 -13.02 0.92 34.77
C LYS A 959 -12.44 0.59 36.15
N ASP A 960 -12.14 1.63 36.92
CA ASP A 960 -11.64 1.59 38.30
C ASP A 960 -10.18 1.10 38.50
N TRP A 961 -9.32 1.09 37.47
CA TRP A 961 -7.88 0.86 37.63
C TRP A 961 -6.99 1.59 36.62
N LYS A 962 -5.68 1.67 36.91
CA LYS A 962 -4.68 2.32 36.05
C LYS A 962 -3.93 1.29 35.21
N VAL A 963 -3.91 1.47 33.90
CA VAL A 963 -3.18 0.57 32.99
C VAL A 963 -1.67 0.68 33.24
N GLU A 964 -1.04 -0.48 33.42
CA GLU A 964 0.39 -0.61 33.62
C GLU A 964 1.11 -1.05 32.33
N LYS A 965 2.44 -0.87 32.28
CA LYS A 965 3.27 -1.20 31.10
C LYS A 965 3.28 -2.69 30.72
N ASN A 966 2.84 -3.57 31.62
CA ASN A 966 2.82 -5.02 31.43
C ASN A 966 1.44 -5.60 31.11
N PHE A 967 0.47 -4.74 30.75
CA PHE A 967 -0.85 -5.13 30.28
C PHE A 967 -1.01 -4.80 28.79
N MET A 968 -1.62 -5.73 28.04
CA MET A 968 -1.94 -5.57 26.64
C MET A 968 -3.37 -6.05 26.36
N LEU A 969 -4.18 -5.18 25.76
CA LEU A 969 -5.45 -5.54 25.15
C LEU A 969 -5.21 -5.90 23.68
N VAL A 970 -5.55 -7.12 23.29
CA VAL A 970 -5.42 -7.62 21.92
C VAL A 970 -6.81 -7.79 21.33
N ILE A 971 -7.15 -6.96 20.35
CA ILE A 971 -8.42 -7.12 19.64
C ILE A 971 -8.17 -7.98 18.40
N THR A 972 -8.98 -9.03 18.21
CA THR A 972 -8.92 -9.89 17.02
C THR A 972 -10.11 -9.58 16.11
N THR A 973 -9.92 -9.71 14.79
CA THR A 973 -10.99 -9.50 13.79
C THR A 973 -10.90 -10.56 12.68
N GLY A 974 -12.02 -11.01 12.13
CA GLY A 974 -12.05 -12.08 11.11
C GLY A 974 -12.18 -11.63 9.64
N ARG A 975 -12.15 -10.32 9.33
CA ARG A 975 -12.48 -9.78 7.99
C ARG A 975 -11.74 -8.50 7.59
N GLY A 976 -10.58 -8.23 8.17
CA GLY A 976 -9.83 -7.01 7.83
C GLY A 976 -10.45 -5.69 8.28
N ARG A 977 -11.29 -5.73 9.32
CA ARG A 977 -11.88 -4.53 9.91
C ARG A 977 -10.80 -3.76 10.69
N THR A 978 -10.43 -2.57 10.21
CA THR A 978 -9.38 -1.70 10.78
C THR A 978 -9.91 -0.38 11.31
N ALA A 979 -11.17 0.00 11.04
CA ALA A 979 -11.72 1.29 11.43
C ALA A 979 -11.63 1.52 12.95
N TRP A 980 -11.87 0.47 13.75
CA TRP A 980 -11.66 0.54 15.21
C TRP A 980 -10.22 0.92 15.60
N TRP A 981 -9.21 0.44 14.87
CA TRP A 981 -7.81 0.76 15.14
C TRP A 981 -7.47 2.20 14.74
N GLU A 982 -7.99 2.65 13.59
CA GLU A 982 -7.87 4.04 13.12
C GLU A 982 -8.51 5.02 14.11
N ASN A 983 -9.65 4.65 14.71
CA ASN A 983 -10.29 5.46 15.75
C ASN A 983 -9.47 5.55 17.05
N LEU A 984 -8.67 4.53 17.37
CA LEU A 984 -7.76 4.53 18.52
C LEU A 984 -6.44 5.27 18.27
N ASN A 985 -6.03 5.41 17.01
CA ASN A 985 -4.77 6.02 16.60
C ASN A 985 -4.99 7.24 15.70
N PRO A 986 -5.06 8.47 16.26
CA PRO A 986 -5.28 9.69 15.48
C PRO A 986 -4.19 9.98 14.43
N ILE A 987 -3.00 9.36 14.53
CA ILE A 987 -1.93 9.48 13.53
C ILE A 987 -2.29 8.73 12.22
N HIS A 988 -3.09 7.66 12.27
CA HIS A 988 -3.57 6.99 11.06
C HIS A 988 -4.58 7.83 10.28
N LYS A 989 -5.43 8.60 10.98
CA LYS A 989 -6.34 9.59 10.37
C LYS A 989 -5.56 10.63 9.55
N LYS A 990 -4.35 10.97 10.01
CA LYS A 990 -3.42 11.93 9.38
C LYS A 990 -2.77 11.44 8.08
N ARG A 991 -2.73 10.12 7.82
CA ARG A 991 -2.20 9.58 6.55
C ARG A 991 -3.24 9.54 5.42
N LEU A 992 -4.52 9.67 5.76
CA LEU A 992 -5.62 9.67 4.78
C LEU A 992 -6.11 11.07 4.45
N ILE A 993 -5.91 12.04 5.34
CA ILE A 993 -6.30 13.43 5.14
C ILE A 993 -5.30 14.29 5.93
N ASP A 994 -4.46 15.08 5.25
CA ASP A 994 -3.55 16.06 5.86
C ASP A 994 -4.34 17.30 6.35
N LEU A 995 -5.47 17.08 7.01
CA LEU A 995 -6.21 18.16 7.65
C LEU A 995 -5.32 18.78 8.74
N PRO A 996 -5.24 20.13 8.82
CA PRO A 996 -4.71 20.76 10.01
C PRO A 996 -5.46 20.20 11.21
N ALA A 997 -4.75 20.03 12.31
CA ALA A 997 -5.38 19.74 13.59
C ALA A 997 -6.32 20.92 13.91
N GLU A 998 -7.56 20.85 13.42
CA GLU A 998 -8.66 21.40 14.18
C GLU A 998 -8.50 20.71 15.53
N GLU A 999 -8.15 21.51 16.54
CA GLU A 999 -8.26 21.12 17.93
C GLU A 999 -9.67 20.54 18.05
N GLU A 1000 -9.80 19.22 17.97
CA GLU A 1000 -10.99 18.54 18.45
C GLU A 1000 -11.10 19.04 19.87
N GLN A 1001 -12.04 19.96 20.11
CA GLN A 1001 -12.53 20.35 21.41
C GLN A 1001 -13.23 19.11 22.00
N GLY A 1002 -12.46 18.04 22.17
CA GLY A 1002 -12.79 16.87 22.94
C GLY A 1002 -12.54 17.20 24.39
N ASP A 1003 -13.44 16.69 25.24
CA ASP A 1003 -13.40 16.76 26.68
C ASP A 1003 -11.94 16.67 27.22
N PRO A 1004 -11.46 17.66 28.02
CA PRO A 1004 -10.11 17.69 28.58
C PRO A 1004 -9.69 16.41 29.34
N GLN A 1005 -10.64 15.55 29.71
CA GLN A 1005 -10.38 14.25 30.31
C GLN A 1005 -9.85 13.19 29.31
N ASP A 1006 -10.11 13.32 28.00
CA ASP A 1006 -9.77 12.30 26.99
C ASP A 1006 -8.32 12.39 26.46
N ALA A 1007 -7.62 13.50 26.74
CA ALA A 1007 -6.24 13.72 26.29
C ALA A 1007 -5.18 12.91 27.08
N SER A 1008 -5.57 12.21 28.16
CA SER A 1008 -4.60 11.68 29.14
C SER A 1008 -4.21 10.20 28.94
N LEU A 1009 -4.98 9.39 28.20
CA LEU A 1009 -4.68 7.97 28.01
C LEU A 1009 -4.53 7.57 26.52
N PRO A 1010 -3.30 7.44 26.01
CA PRO A 1010 -3.03 6.99 24.64
C PRO A 1010 -3.36 5.49 24.54
N TYR A 1011 -4.57 5.13 24.10
CA TYR A 1011 -4.99 3.73 23.97
C TYR A 1011 -4.01 2.88 23.13
N SER A 1012 -3.35 3.49 22.13
CA SER A 1012 -2.32 2.85 21.31
C SER A 1012 -1.11 2.31 22.10
N SER A 1013 -0.91 2.74 23.34
CA SER A 1013 0.20 2.29 24.19
C SER A 1013 0.03 0.90 24.80
N PHE A 1014 -1.20 0.38 24.87
CA PHE A 1014 -1.50 -0.95 25.43
C PHE A 1014 -2.53 -1.74 24.62
N VAL A 1015 -3.15 -1.14 23.60
CA VAL A 1015 -4.00 -1.85 22.64
C VAL A 1015 -3.17 -2.25 21.44
N THR A 1016 -3.31 -3.49 20.98
CA THR A 1016 -2.70 -3.98 19.75
C THR A 1016 -3.64 -4.91 19.01
N PHE A 1017 -3.31 -5.22 17.77
CA PHE A 1017 -3.99 -6.20 16.95
C PHE A 1017 -3.11 -7.44 16.73
N ARG A 1018 -3.73 -8.63 16.66
CA ARG A 1018 -3.11 -9.87 16.16
C ARG A 1018 -4.09 -10.60 15.22
N PRO A 1019 -3.61 -11.15 14.09
CA PRO A 1019 -4.41 -12.03 13.24
C PRO A 1019 -4.97 -13.19 14.05
N VAL A 1020 -6.30 -13.37 14.04
CA VAL A 1020 -6.92 -14.54 14.69
C VAL A 1020 -6.42 -15.83 14.05
N GLU A 1021 -6.09 -15.81 12.77
CA GLU A 1021 -5.59 -16.96 12.04
C GLU A 1021 -4.26 -17.43 12.61
N SER A 1022 -3.39 -16.52 13.08
CA SER A 1022 -2.15 -16.88 13.78
C SER A 1022 -2.41 -17.54 15.14
N LEU A 1023 -3.45 -17.12 15.85
CA LEU A 1023 -3.85 -17.75 17.11
C LEU A 1023 -4.50 -19.12 16.88
N ILE A 1024 -5.41 -19.23 15.90
CA ILE A 1024 -6.00 -20.51 15.48
C ILE A 1024 -4.89 -21.47 15.05
N ALA A 1025 -3.92 -20.97 14.28
CA ALA A 1025 -2.76 -21.73 13.87
C ALA A 1025 -1.92 -22.26 15.03
N ALA A 1026 -1.65 -21.42 16.02
CA ALA A 1026 -0.95 -21.82 17.24
C ALA A 1026 -1.71 -22.95 17.97
N VAL A 1027 -3.04 -22.84 18.04
CA VAL A 1027 -3.90 -23.82 18.71
C VAL A 1027 -3.96 -25.14 17.95
N GLU A 1028 -4.30 -25.12 16.66
CA GLU A 1028 -4.44 -26.33 15.83
C GLU A 1028 -3.15 -27.15 15.78
N ASN A 1029 -2.00 -26.48 15.60
CA ASN A 1029 -0.70 -27.17 15.57
C ASN A 1029 -0.37 -27.86 16.90
N SER A 1030 -0.80 -27.29 18.02
CA SER A 1030 -0.52 -27.86 19.34
C SER A 1030 -1.50 -28.96 19.71
N LEU A 1031 -2.77 -28.81 19.30
CA LEU A 1031 -3.81 -29.82 19.49
C LEU A 1031 -3.54 -31.06 18.63
N SER A 1032 -3.05 -30.91 17.40
CA SER A 1032 -2.66 -32.05 16.55
C SER A 1032 -1.51 -32.84 17.16
N MET A 1033 -0.54 -32.15 17.78
CA MET A 1033 0.54 -32.78 18.55
C MET A 1033 0.05 -33.34 19.90
N LYS A 1034 -1.12 -32.91 20.39
CA LYS A 1034 -1.61 -33.17 21.76
C LYS A 1034 -0.55 -32.78 22.82
N ASP A 1035 0.03 -31.60 22.68
CA ASP A 1035 1.04 -31.04 23.58
C ASP A 1035 0.56 -29.69 24.17
N ASP A 1036 0.42 -29.65 25.49
CA ASP A 1036 -0.19 -28.51 26.19
C ASP A 1036 0.82 -27.36 26.41
N LEU A 1037 2.11 -27.68 26.55
CA LEU A 1037 3.18 -26.67 26.64
C LEU A 1037 3.46 -26.05 25.28
N GLU A 1038 3.35 -26.82 24.20
CA GLU A 1038 3.39 -26.31 22.83
C GLU A 1038 2.33 -25.22 22.63
N LEU A 1039 1.09 -25.47 23.06
CA LEU A 1039 -0.02 -24.52 22.95
C LEU A 1039 0.30 -23.23 23.67
N LYS A 1040 0.73 -23.33 24.93
CA LYS A 1040 1.11 -22.16 25.72
C LYS A 1040 2.24 -21.37 25.06
N TYR A 1041 3.30 -22.05 24.65
CA TYR A 1041 4.46 -21.43 24.01
C TYR A 1041 4.06 -20.69 22.74
N ARG A 1042 3.32 -21.33 21.82
CA ARG A 1042 2.93 -20.72 20.55
C ARG A 1042 2.01 -19.52 20.73
N LEU A 1043 1.04 -19.59 21.65
CA LEU A 1043 0.17 -18.46 21.96
C LEU A 1043 0.98 -17.26 22.48
N VAL A 1044 1.89 -17.51 23.43
CA VAL A 1044 2.79 -16.46 23.96
C VAL A 1044 3.60 -15.82 22.83
N LYS A 1045 4.21 -16.62 21.96
CA LYS A 1045 5.03 -16.11 20.84
C LYS A 1045 4.21 -15.27 19.85
N VAL A 1046 3.01 -15.72 19.47
CA VAL A 1046 2.10 -14.94 18.60
C VAL A 1046 1.72 -13.62 19.25
N LEU A 1047 1.38 -13.62 20.53
CA LEU A 1047 1.00 -12.40 21.25
C LEU A 1047 2.16 -11.41 21.33
N PHE A 1048 3.38 -11.88 21.61
CA PHE A 1048 4.58 -11.04 21.58
C PHE A 1048 4.99 -10.54 20.19
N GLY A 1049 4.42 -11.10 19.12
CA GLY A 1049 4.78 -10.76 17.74
C GLY A 1049 6.15 -11.33 17.33
N SER A 1050 6.49 -12.53 17.82
CA SER A 1050 7.79 -13.20 17.64
C SER A 1050 7.70 -14.58 17.01
#